data_AF-W6LGX3-F1
#
_entry.id   AF-W6LGX3-F1
#
_cell.length_a   1.000
_cell.length_b   1.000
_cell.length_c   1.000
_cell.angle_alpha   90.00
_cell.angle_beta   90.00
_cell.angle_gamma   90.00
#
_symmetry.space_group_name_H-M   'P 1'
#
loop_
_entity.id
_entity.type
_entity.pdbx_description
1 polymer ?
#
loop_
_entity_poly.entity_id
_entity_poly.type
_entity_poly.pdbx_seq_one_letter_code
_entity_poly.pdbx_strand_id
1 'polypeptide(L)'
;MKLEGAEAGMFDPQKHQSLQADLFAKVDSTAMPSEVVHYCASLNEDKFLHNGDGISQHARCNFHAPCGGVRKAHQHYSSVSQQTRGPCVLPSFAKEDAKQNKDVSSVTGSCGLLSMFKPYKRAHDAYLKYQRSLPFNTVVPEPPHTFHDYLAASLSYYLAKVFYILILVALSPVWVVVHIVLVVLDSRQRRVWRNYRRSWPHRSQSLVRPVKYTSDSSFPLENWHLRCEDGRQRWYYGSALRKAEEGNELGRAQACGFVDLESYHARLSEQGALGQNPKPDPELLSAKIQQRREFERYQLGLNKPSVRRPRESSEKAMQDGLAFLMRLQDPFSGHWPNGYGGCMFLTPGFIFTKFIVANGDLGRMFPPVKDHSHVPCGEGNQGDVQGVLGGQAEGPLMGEDILSCGTDGRTRDEAPCYCEEAKRLEFIRYLRNYQNDDGGWGQHIEGHSTMLGTVLNYISLRMMGVPAEDPSAASARRWIHAEGGAVYTPLWGKMWLCILGLFSYDGVSPLLPELILLPRWIPFSIQRMWCHSRIITLPFLYLFGLRWSASPHPLLDALKMELFVQPFASICWRRYRYEVCPKDLYTPVSSILKVASRVLDLYERRPISFLRRYALEKYWQHIAYDDESTHFICLGPVNKCLNMLVTWIREGENSARYQLHLQHINDYLFMSPYGMYMSGYNGSQLWDTSFVVQATCACKSEMLFPNEMTLAHHYVDISQIRDDPIEKDYFYRHRTKGAWTFSTRKQFWQVSDCTSEGLRAILLLRHIPFPTPRIFDAVDEILSLRNAGGDGGWASYEPKRAPRYCELLNCSEMFKDIMVECSYAECSSSCIHTLSLFREQFPYYRRSSVNTAISEGIAYVFSTQNPDGSFYGSWAICYTSAAWLVSSALRVSKEFPNIANHPHCRKLADFLMRHQNNDGGWGEDMNSCVRQEWVDSSDGSQVVNTAWAVMAIMNVSGEPYHTNSARRQRIISAVDRGIQLIMSRQLDSGDWNQERINGMFNGNNPIHYPGYKNSMTVWALGMYNTWKRTFKSAPTE
;
A
#
# COMPACT_ATOMS: atom_id res chain seq x y z
N MET A 1 53.85 5.63 54.37
CA MET A 1 53.93 4.15 54.50
C MET A 1 53.88 3.61 53.07
N LYS A 2 55.01 3.14 52.54
CA LYS A 2 55.51 1.75 52.55
C LYS A 2 54.77 0.89 51.50
N LEU A 3 55.35 0.49 50.36
CA LEU A 3 56.45 -0.48 50.06
C LEU A 3 55.79 -1.62 49.23
N GLU A 4 56.35 -2.28 48.21
CA GLU A 4 57.55 -2.08 47.36
C GLU A 4 57.51 -3.06 46.14
N GLY A 5 58.46 -2.97 45.18
CA GLY A 5 58.63 -3.89 44.03
C GLY A 5 58.15 -3.31 42.69
N ALA A 6 58.93 -2.97 41.65
CA ALA A 6 60.26 -3.39 41.13
C ALA A 6 60.22 -4.64 40.21
N GLU A 7 61.03 -4.79 39.14
CA GLU A 7 62.22 -4.01 38.70
C GLU A 7 62.04 -3.24 37.36
N ALA A 8 62.96 -3.35 36.38
CA ALA A 8 63.09 -2.44 35.21
C ALA A 8 63.76 -3.08 33.96
N GLY A 9 63.79 -2.37 32.81
CA GLY A 9 64.44 -2.81 31.56
C GLY A 9 64.46 -1.78 30.42
N MET A 10 65.65 -1.24 30.14
CA MET A 10 66.09 -0.25 29.13
C MET A 10 65.77 -0.60 27.65
N PHE A 11 65.57 0.31 26.67
CA PHE A 11 66.29 1.51 26.16
C PHE A 11 67.56 1.25 25.30
N ASP A 12 67.50 1.53 23.98
CA ASP A 12 68.50 2.31 23.19
C ASP A 12 67.95 2.70 21.77
N PRO A 13 68.44 3.76 21.04
CA PRO A 13 67.86 4.25 19.77
C PRO A 13 68.82 4.49 18.56
N GLN A 14 68.29 5.12 17.49
CA GLN A 14 68.94 5.82 16.34
C GLN A 14 69.48 5.06 15.09
N LYS A 15 68.99 5.50 13.91
CA LYS A 15 69.74 6.08 12.74
C LYS A 15 68.73 6.53 11.66
N HIS A 16 68.64 7.82 11.30
CA HIS A 16 69.39 8.54 10.23
C HIS A 16 69.15 7.96 8.81
N GLN A 17 68.47 8.68 7.91
CA GLN A 17 69.00 9.68 6.93
C GLN A 17 69.79 9.04 5.77
N SER A 18 69.81 9.54 4.52
CA SER A 18 69.08 10.62 3.81
C SER A 18 69.45 10.58 2.30
N LEU A 19 68.72 11.30 1.42
CA LEU A 19 69.26 12.23 0.39
C LEU A 19 68.26 12.54 -0.76
N GLN A 20 68.42 13.72 -1.36
CA GLN A 20 67.79 14.20 -2.60
C GLN A 20 68.84 14.29 -3.72
N ALA A 21 68.41 14.29 -4.99
CA ALA A 21 69.13 14.97 -6.08
C ALA A 21 68.17 15.27 -7.25
N ASP A 22 68.04 16.54 -7.63
CA ASP A 22 67.39 16.99 -8.87
C ASP A 22 68.33 16.93 -10.07
N LEU A 23 67.80 16.86 -11.30
CA LEU A 23 68.44 17.45 -12.48
C LEU A 23 67.44 17.67 -13.64
N PHE A 24 67.50 18.86 -14.25
CA PHE A 24 66.57 19.35 -15.30
C PHE A 24 67.06 19.07 -16.74
N ALA A 25 66.13 18.82 -17.67
CA ALA A 25 66.29 19.17 -19.09
C ALA A 25 64.97 19.28 -19.89
N LYS A 26 64.65 20.49 -20.38
CA LYS A 26 63.98 20.90 -21.66
C LYS A 26 62.85 20.01 -22.26
N VAL A 27 61.61 20.51 -22.43
CA VAL A 27 61.10 21.44 -23.50
C VAL A 27 61.03 20.75 -24.88
N ASP A 28 59.91 20.69 -25.63
CA ASP A 28 58.72 21.58 -25.65
C ASP A 28 57.34 20.89 -25.97
N SER A 29 56.27 21.65 -25.71
CA SER A 29 54.86 21.65 -26.21
C SER A 29 54.22 20.46 -26.96
N THR A 30 53.06 20.00 -26.45
CA THR A 30 51.71 20.32 -27.04
C THR A 30 50.53 19.81 -26.17
N ALA A 31 49.38 20.51 -26.27
CA ALA A 31 48.07 20.23 -25.64
C ALA A 31 47.95 20.29 -24.08
N MET A 32 46.80 20.75 -23.59
CA MET A 32 46.48 20.94 -22.16
C MET A 32 45.32 20.04 -21.67
N PRO A 33 45.12 19.86 -20.34
CA PRO A 33 44.46 18.66 -19.78
C PRO A 33 43.24 18.91 -18.87
N SER A 34 42.74 17.82 -18.27
CA SER A 34 42.09 17.64 -16.93
C SER A 34 41.51 18.86 -16.19
N GLU A 35 40.24 18.89 -15.78
CA GLU A 35 39.60 18.08 -14.70
C GLU A 35 39.96 18.45 -13.23
N VAL A 36 38.89 18.44 -12.40
CA VAL A 36 38.80 18.10 -10.97
C VAL A 36 39.84 18.64 -9.97
N VAL A 37 39.36 19.40 -8.98
CA VAL A 37 39.96 19.50 -7.64
C VAL A 37 38.85 19.49 -6.56
N HIS A 38 39.00 18.63 -5.54
CA HIS A 38 38.18 18.60 -4.31
C HIS A 38 38.47 19.79 -3.39
N TYR A 39 37.53 20.14 -2.49
CA TYR A 39 37.93 20.69 -1.19
C TYR A 39 37.06 20.18 -0.03
N CYS A 40 37.73 19.90 1.09
CA CYS A 40 37.15 19.63 2.41
C CYS A 40 38.16 20.15 3.45
N ALA A 41 37.72 20.92 4.44
CA ALA A 41 38.59 21.50 5.47
C ALA A 41 37.79 21.80 6.75
N SER A 42 38.48 21.87 7.89
CA SER A 42 37.84 21.98 9.21
C SER A 42 38.77 22.59 10.28
N LEU A 43 38.15 23.19 11.29
CA LEU A 43 38.64 23.49 12.66
C LEU A 43 39.38 24.83 12.94
N ASN A 44 38.87 25.42 14.04
CA ASN A 44 39.54 26.13 15.15
C ASN A 44 39.97 27.62 15.14
N GLU A 45 39.30 28.35 16.04
CA GLU A 45 39.85 29.09 17.19
C GLU A 45 39.92 30.64 17.24
N ASP A 46 39.44 31.12 18.41
CA ASP A 46 39.86 32.25 19.25
C ASP A 46 39.34 33.72 19.11
N LYS A 47 38.55 34.09 20.13
CA LYS A 47 38.54 35.34 20.96
C LYS A 47 38.47 36.74 20.31
N PHE A 48 37.48 37.54 20.76
CA PHE A 48 37.72 38.75 21.59
C PHE A 48 36.46 39.14 22.40
N LEU A 49 36.58 40.06 23.38
CA LEU A 49 35.55 40.39 24.39
C LEU A 49 34.86 41.75 24.19
N HIS A 50 33.58 41.90 24.59
CA HIS A 50 33.22 42.64 25.82
C HIS A 50 31.71 42.77 26.14
N ASN A 51 31.44 42.73 27.46
CA ASN A 51 30.38 43.26 28.34
C ASN A 51 29.14 44.01 27.78
N GLY A 52 27.99 43.86 28.47
CA GLY A 52 26.87 44.82 28.45
C GLY A 52 25.57 44.32 29.13
N ASP A 53 25.30 44.76 30.36
CA ASP A 53 24.06 44.47 31.11
C ASP A 53 22.84 45.30 30.62
N GLY A 54 21.59 44.82 30.82
CA GLY A 54 20.40 45.46 30.19
C GLY A 54 19.01 45.08 30.74
N ILE A 55 18.77 45.34 32.01
CA ILE A 55 17.55 45.15 32.81
C ILE A 55 16.18 45.50 32.13
N SER A 56 15.34 44.45 31.95
CA SER A 56 13.90 44.32 32.33
C SER A 56 12.74 45.26 31.88
N GLN A 57 11.59 44.59 31.64
CA GLN A 57 10.20 44.93 32.05
C GLN A 57 9.29 45.94 31.29
N HIS A 58 8.02 45.48 31.13
CA HIS A 58 6.74 46.24 31.17
C HIS A 58 6.38 47.26 30.06
N ALA A 59 5.11 47.49 29.68
CA ALA A 59 3.86 46.75 29.97
C ALA A 59 2.68 47.06 28.98
N ARG A 60 1.82 46.03 28.78
CA ARG A 60 0.33 45.99 28.67
C ARG A 60 -0.53 47.03 27.88
N CYS A 61 -1.71 46.50 27.47
CA CYS A 61 -2.96 47.16 27.04
C CYS A 61 -2.98 47.70 25.59
N ASN A 62 -3.85 47.24 24.68
CA ASN A 62 -5.34 47.16 24.64
C ASN A 62 -6.01 48.50 24.26
N PHE A 63 -6.74 48.55 23.14
CA PHE A 63 -8.22 48.64 23.11
C PHE A 63 -8.81 48.45 21.68
N HIS A 64 -10.13 48.59 21.52
CA HIS A 64 -10.92 48.15 20.36
C HIS A 64 -11.00 49.15 19.18
N ALA A 65 -11.08 48.57 17.97
CA ALA A 65 -11.99 48.78 16.80
C ALA A 65 -13.18 49.79 16.88
N PRO A 66 -13.94 50.09 15.79
CA PRO A 66 -13.86 49.65 14.37
C PRO A 66 -14.20 50.73 13.27
N CYS A 67 -14.41 50.28 12.02
CA CYS A 67 -15.35 50.81 10.97
C CYS A 67 -14.99 51.94 9.96
N GLY A 68 -14.88 51.53 8.67
CA GLY A 68 -15.60 52.13 7.51
C GLY A 68 -14.92 53.27 6.70
N GLY A 69 -15.28 53.45 5.40
CA GLY A 69 -14.98 54.75 4.74
C GLY A 69 -14.79 54.94 3.21
N VAL A 70 -14.93 53.94 2.32
CA VAL A 70 -15.36 54.08 0.89
C VAL A 70 -14.88 55.29 0.01
N ARG A 71 -14.07 55.00 -1.05
CA ARG A 71 -14.00 55.61 -2.44
C ARG A 71 -13.13 56.86 -2.80
N LYS A 72 -12.54 56.73 -4.02
CA LYS A 72 -12.16 57.75 -5.05
C LYS A 72 -10.93 58.68 -4.78
N ALA A 73 -10.18 59.17 -5.79
CA ALA A 73 -9.96 58.72 -7.18
C ALA A 73 -8.81 59.47 -7.93
N HIS A 74 -8.16 58.77 -8.88
CA HIS A 74 -7.65 59.21 -10.21
C HIS A 74 -6.53 60.27 -10.40
N GLN A 75 -5.93 60.18 -11.61
CA GLN A 75 -5.01 61.10 -12.30
C GLN A 75 -3.61 61.29 -11.67
N HIS A 76 -2.54 61.61 -12.41
CA HIS A 76 -2.06 61.29 -13.77
C HIS A 76 -0.64 61.89 -13.85
N TYR A 77 0.32 61.29 -14.57
CA TYR A 77 1.24 61.95 -15.52
C TYR A 77 2.17 60.93 -16.18
N SER A 78 2.77 61.30 -17.31
CA SER A 78 3.60 60.42 -18.15
C SER A 78 4.54 61.24 -19.07
N SER A 79 5.44 60.56 -19.80
CA SER A 79 6.37 61.09 -20.82
C SER A 79 7.64 61.77 -20.27
N VAL A 80 8.82 61.80 -20.93
CA VAL A 80 9.27 61.13 -22.19
C VAL A 80 10.83 61.07 -22.27
N SER A 81 11.38 60.44 -23.34
CA SER A 81 12.79 60.36 -23.81
C SER A 81 13.70 59.30 -23.12
N GLN A 82 14.58 58.49 -23.76
CA GLN A 82 15.33 58.47 -25.04
C GLN A 82 16.51 59.47 -25.13
N GLN A 83 17.73 59.17 -25.64
CA GLN A 83 18.33 58.10 -26.48
C GLN A 83 19.90 58.26 -26.39
N THR A 84 20.89 57.36 -26.66
CA THR A 84 21.03 55.92 -27.05
C THR A 84 22.52 55.45 -26.92
N ARG A 85 22.78 54.10 -26.96
CA ARG A 85 24.09 53.41 -27.24
C ARG A 85 25.18 53.51 -26.15
N GLY A 86 26.16 52.59 -26.02
CA GLY A 86 26.55 51.42 -26.83
C GLY A 86 27.32 50.34 -26.01
N PRO A 87 27.75 49.20 -26.61
CA PRO A 87 27.54 47.88 -25.97
C PRO A 87 28.79 47.10 -25.53
N CYS A 88 28.57 46.06 -24.71
CA CYS A 88 29.39 44.84 -24.66
C CYS A 88 28.48 43.61 -24.41
N VAL A 89 28.92 42.40 -24.77
CA VAL A 89 28.04 41.22 -24.95
C VAL A 89 28.57 39.97 -24.25
N LEU A 90 27.69 39.30 -23.48
CA LEU A 90 27.81 37.89 -23.10
C LEU A 90 26.42 37.21 -23.20
N PRO A 91 26.34 35.90 -23.50
CA PRO A 91 25.10 35.23 -23.92
C PRO A 91 24.18 34.86 -22.75
N SER A 92 22.86 34.79 -23.03
CA SER A 92 21.84 34.43 -22.04
C SER A 92 20.97 33.24 -22.50
N PHE A 93 21.11 32.10 -21.83
CA PHE A 93 20.14 31.00 -21.91
C PHE A 93 19.24 31.02 -20.66
N ALA A 94 18.36 32.03 -20.60
CA ALA A 94 17.43 32.23 -19.48
C ALA A 94 16.19 33.05 -19.88
N LYS A 95 15.45 32.64 -20.92
CA LYS A 95 14.18 33.34 -21.30
C LYS A 95 13.12 32.58 -22.10
N GLU A 96 13.07 31.26 -21.97
CA GLU A 96 11.81 30.52 -22.21
C GLU A 96 11.14 30.19 -20.85
N ASP A 97 9.94 29.62 -20.84
CA ASP A 97 9.03 29.42 -19.69
C ASP A 97 8.36 30.65 -19.03
N ALA A 98 8.79 31.88 -19.29
CA ALA A 98 8.04 33.08 -18.87
C ALA A 98 6.71 33.33 -19.66
N LYS A 99 6.13 32.28 -20.26
CA LYS A 99 5.10 32.36 -21.32
C LYS A 99 3.93 31.37 -21.21
N GLN A 100 3.62 30.85 -20.02
CA GLN A 100 2.39 30.08 -19.77
C GLN A 100 1.43 30.66 -18.71
N ASN A 101 1.74 31.81 -18.09
CA ASN A 101 0.92 32.40 -17.01
C ASN A 101 0.54 33.89 -17.22
N LYS A 102 0.43 34.34 -18.48
CA LYS A 102 -0.05 35.69 -18.85
C LYS A 102 -0.91 35.71 -20.11
N ASP A 103 -1.97 34.91 -20.15
CA ASP A 103 -2.99 34.91 -21.22
C ASP A 103 -4.36 35.46 -20.74
N VAL A 104 -4.34 36.46 -19.85
CA VAL A 104 -5.55 37.19 -19.38
C VAL A 104 -5.29 38.71 -19.25
N SER A 105 -4.77 39.39 -20.29
CA SER A 105 -4.98 40.84 -20.53
C SER A 105 -4.29 41.42 -21.78
N SER A 106 -4.70 41.07 -23.00
CA SER A 106 -4.46 41.93 -24.19
C SER A 106 -5.33 41.49 -25.38
N VAL A 107 -6.30 42.30 -25.79
CA VAL A 107 -7.16 42.04 -26.96
C VAL A 107 -7.00 43.15 -27.99
N THR A 108 -6.22 42.90 -29.03
CA THR A 108 -6.24 43.61 -30.31
C THR A 108 -5.86 42.63 -31.43
N GLY A 109 -6.69 42.50 -32.47
CA GLY A 109 -6.42 41.65 -33.64
C GLY A 109 -7.08 40.26 -33.63
N SER A 110 -8.24 40.16 -34.29
CA SER A 110 -8.79 39.01 -35.05
C SER A 110 -8.77 37.55 -34.50
N CYS A 111 -8.35 37.26 -33.27
CA CYS A 111 -8.31 35.89 -32.71
C CYS A 111 -9.36 35.59 -31.60
N GLY A 112 -10.33 36.50 -31.39
CA GLY A 112 -11.22 36.49 -30.22
C GLY A 112 -12.26 35.36 -30.13
N LEU A 113 -12.63 34.72 -31.25
CA LEU A 113 -13.59 33.60 -31.26
C LEU A 113 -12.91 32.22 -31.14
N LEU A 114 -11.75 32.04 -31.79
CA LEU A 114 -11.02 30.77 -31.82
C LEU A 114 -10.42 30.37 -30.46
N SER A 115 -10.32 31.29 -29.50
CA SER A 115 -9.93 30.99 -28.11
C SER A 115 -11.04 30.25 -27.34
N MET A 116 -12.32 30.58 -27.56
CA MET A 116 -13.45 29.98 -26.85
C MET A 116 -13.71 28.51 -27.24
N PHE A 117 -13.31 28.08 -28.44
CA PHE A 117 -13.47 26.68 -28.85
C PHE A 117 -12.40 25.73 -28.26
N LYS A 118 -11.34 26.26 -27.62
CA LYS A 118 -10.20 25.45 -27.13
C LYS A 118 -10.56 24.45 -25.99
N PRO A 119 -11.43 24.76 -25.01
CA PRO A 119 -11.67 23.84 -23.87
C PRO A 119 -12.45 22.58 -24.26
N TYR A 120 -13.65 22.72 -24.85
CA TYR A 120 -14.50 21.55 -25.14
C TYR A 120 -13.88 20.67 -26.23
N LYS A 121 -13.21 21.26 -27.25
CA LYS A 121 -12.50 20.45 -28.24
C LYS A 121 -11.41 19.60 -27.61
N ARG A 122 -10.62 20.12 -26.66
CA ARG A 122 -9.61 19.33 -25.94
C ARG A 122 -10.24 18.19 -25.12
N ALA A 123 -11.39 18.43 -24.48
CA ALA A 123 -12.11 17.39 -23.75
C ALA A 123 -12.63 16.29 -24.68
N HIS A 124 -13.19 16.67 -25.84
CA HIS A 124 -13.69 15.74 -26.85
C HIS A 124 -12.55 14.97 -27.55
N ASP A 125 -11.45 15.63 -27.92
CA ASP A 125 -10.25 14.97 -28.46
C ASP A 125 -9.66 13.95 -27.45
N ALA A 126 -9.69 14.27 -26.15
CA ALA A 126 -9.27 13.35 -25.08
C ALA A 126 -10.24 12.18 -24.88
N TYR A 127 -11.56 12.42 -24.93
CA TYR A 127 -12.58 11.38 -24.92
C TYR A 127 -12.44 10.43 -26.12
N LEU A 128 -12.24 10.96 -27.33
CA LEU A 128 -11.99 10.14 -28.52
C LEU A 128 -10.70 9.31 -28.40
N LYS A 129 -9.64 9.86 -27.79
CA LYS A 129 -8.42 9.08 -27.49
C LYS A 129 -8.70 7.96 -26.49
N TYR A 130 -9.48 8.24 -25.44
CA TYR A 130 -9.84 7.26 -24.41
C TYR A 130 -10.71 6.13 -24.98
N GLN A 131 -11.78 6.47 -25.70
CA GLN A 131 -12.63 5.50 -26.38
C GLN A 131 -11.84 4.63 -27.37
N ARG A 132 -10.88 5.20 -28.12
CA ARG A 132 -10.01 4.42 -29.01
C ARG A 132 -9.00 3.50 -28.29
N SER A 133 -8.80 3.67 -26.98
CA SER A 133 -7.95 2.79 -26.16
C SER A 133 -8.70 1.59 -25.57
N LEU A 134 -10.03 1.53 -25.72
CA LEU A 134 -10.88 0.49 -25.17
C LEU A 134 -11.49 -0.37 -26.29
N PRO A 135 -11.54 -1.71 -26.16
CA PRO A 135 -12.12 -2.61 -27.16
C PRO A 135 -13.66 -2.66 -27.13
N PHE A 136 -14.31 -1.68 -26.50
CA PHE A 136 -15.77 -1.59 -26.29
C PHE A 136 -16.17 -0.12 -26.06
N ASN A 137 -17.46 0.19 -26.13
CA ASN A 137 -17.97 1.53 -25.83
C ASN A 137 -17.83 1.85 -24.32
N THR A 138 -17.20 2.98 -23.99
CA THR A 138 -17.04 3.47 -22.62
C THR A 138 -18.38 3.82 -21.97
N VAL A 139 -18.44 3.73 -20.63
CA VAL A 139 -19.55 4.31 -19.85
C VAL A 139 -19.33 5.79 -19.48
N VAL A 140 -18.18 6.36 -19.83
CA VAL A 140 -17.88 7.79 -19.70
C VAL A 140 -18.81 8.59 -20.64
N PRO A 141 -19.56 9.60 -20.14
CA PRO A 141 -20.39 10.43 -21.01
C PRO A 141 -19.55 11.19 -22.05
N GLU A 142 -19.98 11.18 -23.30
CA GLU A 142 -19.35 11.99 -24.35
C GLU A 142 -19.47 13.49 -24.02
N PRO A 143 -18.35 14.24 -23.96
CA PRO A 143 -18.39 15.67 -23.67
C PRO A 143 -18.98 16.46 -24.85
N PRO A 144 -19.61 17.63 -24.60
CA PRO A 144 -20.28 18.42 -25.63
C PRO A 144 -19.40 18.70 -26.86
N HIS A 145 -19.81 18.17 -28.01
CA HIS A 145 -19.06 18.26 -29.27
C HIS A 145 -19.32 19.57 -30.03
N THR A 146 -20.45 20.25 -29.79
CA THR A 146 -20.72 21.60 -30.31
C THR A 146 -20.64 22.69 -29.24
N PHE A 147 -20.39 23.93 -29.69
CA PHE A 147 -20.45 25.11 -28.82
C PHE A 147 -21.85 25.37 -28.26
N HIS A 148 -22.91 25.04 -29.00
CA HIS A 148 -24.30 25.13 -28.51
C HIS A 148 -24.51 24.21 -27.31
N ASP A 149 -24.08 22.95 -27.42
CA ASP A 149 -24.30 21.95 -26.37
C ASP A 149 -23.39 22.22 -25.17
N TYR A 150 -22.19 22.77 -25.39
CA TYR A 150 -21.33 23.27 -24.32
C TYR A 150 -21.99 24.43 -23.55
N LEU A 151 -22.62 25.39 -24.26
CA LEU A 151 -23.39 26.47 -23.62
C LEU A 151 -24.63 25.93 -22.89
N ALA A 152 -25.38 25.00 -23.49
CA ALA A 152 -26.57 24.40 -22.87
C ALA A 152 -26.22 23.60 -21.61
N ALA A 153 -25.18 22.77 -21.66
CA ALA A 153 -24.66 22.02 -20.50
C ALA A 153 -24.13 22.97 -19.41
N SER A 154 -23.37 24.01 -19.80
CA SER A 154 -22.88 25.03 -18.87
C SER A 154 -24.02 25.79 -18.19
N LEU A 155 -25.00 26.26 -18.96
CA LEU A 155 -26.16 26.99 -18.46
C LEU A 155 -27.02 26.10 -17.54
N SER A 156 -27.26 24.85 -17.93
CA SER A 156 -27.95 23.86 -17.10
C SER A 156 -27.22 23.63 -15.78
N TYR A 157 -25.90 23.44 -15.81
CA TYR A 157 -25.06 23.30 -14.61
C TYR A 157 -25.12 24.55 -13.71
N TYR A 158 -25.03 25.76 -14.26
CA TYR A 158 -25.11 27.00 -13.47
C TYR A 158 -26.51 27.26 -12.91
N LEU A 159 -27.59 27.02 -13.68
CA LEU A 159 -28.97 27.14 -13.21
C LEU A 159 -29.26 26.12 -12.11
N ALA A 160 -28.87 24.85 -12.30
CA ALA A 160 -28.96 23.83 -11.26
C ALA A 160 -28.17 24.22 -10.01
N LYS A 161 -26.95 24.76 -10.17
CA LYS A 161 -26.11 25.23 -9.05
C LYS A 161 -26.74 26.40 -8.29
N VAL A 162 -27.37 27.37 -8.98
CA VAL A 162 -28.13 28.45 -8.34
C VAL A 162 -29.34 27.89 -7.59
N PHE A 163 -30.11 26.98 -8.20
CA PHE A 163 -31.24 26.32 -7.56
C PHE A 163 -30.82 25.49 -6.33
N TYR A 164 -29.68 24.79 -6.39
CA TYR A 164 -29.10 24.09 -5.25
C TYR A 164 -28.65 25.05 -4.15
N ILE A 165 -28.11 26.23 -4.47
CA ILE A 165 -27.77 27.26 -3.47
C ILE A 165 -29.05 27.77 -2.78
N LEU A 166 -30.12 28.02 -3.54
CA LEU A 166 -31.41 28.45 -2.97
C LEU A 166 -32.01 27.38 -2.04
N ILE A 167 -32.01 26.11 -2.46
CA ILE A 167 -32.42 24.97 -1.61
C ILE A 167 -31.54 24.86 -0.36
N LEU A 168 -30.22 25.01 -0.50
CA LEU A 168 -29.30 24.90 0.64
C LEU A 168 -29.48 26.04 1.64
N VAL A 169 -29.70 27.27 1.18
CA VAL A 169 -30.04 28.40 2.05
C VAL A 169 -31.36 28.14 2.78
N ALA A 170 -32.42 27.75 2.05
CA ALA A 170 -33.74 27.48 2.63
C ALA A 170 -33.74 26.33 3.66
N LEU A 171 -32.98 25.26 3.40
CA LEU A 171 -32.86 24.12 4.31
C LEU A 171 -31.76 24.27 5.37
N SER A 172 -30.93 25.33 5.31
CA SER A 172 -29.77 25.49 6.20
C SER A 172 -30.10 25.48 7.70
N PRO A 173 -31.20 26.08 8.21
CA PRO A 173 -31.48 26.04 9.65
C PRO A 173 -31.79 24.63 10.13
N VAL A 174 -32.54 23.86 9.33
CA VAL A 174 -32.86 22.45 9.61
C VAL A 174 -31.59 21.60 9.58
N TRP A 175 -30.73 21.79 8.57
CA TRP A 175 -29.46 21.06 8.48
C TRP A 175 -28.48 21.40 9.61
N VAL A 176 -28.45 22.64 10.11
CA VAL A 176 -27.65 23.02 11.29
C VAL A 176 -28.15 22.30 12.54
N VAL A 177 -29.46 22.28 12.80
CA VAL A 177 -30.04 21.55 13.95
C VAL A 177 -29.76 20.05 13.83
N VAL A 178 -30.01 19.45 12.66
CA VAL A 178 -29.73 18.03 12.40
C VAL A 178 -28.24 17.70 12.55
N HIS A 179 -27.34 18.58 12.08
CA HIS A 179 -25.89 18.41 12.25
C HIS A 179 -25.50 18.40 13.74
N ILE A 180 -25.98 19.36 14.54
CA ILE A 180 -25.68 19.45 15.97
C ILE A 180 -26.17 18.19 16.70
N VAL A 181 -27.40 17.76 16.43
CA VAL A 181 -27.98 16.53 17.01
C VAL A 181 -27.14 15.29 16.63
N LEU A 182 -26.74 15.14 15.37
CA LEU A 182 -25.92 14.01 14.91
C LEU A 182 -24.49 14.03 15.50
N VAL A 183 -23.88 15.20 15.69
CA VAL A 183 -22.58 15.33 16.39
C VAL A 183 -22.67 14.88 17.84
N VAL A 184 -23.74 15.25 18.56
CA VAL A 184 -23.97 14.81 19.94
C VAL A 184 -24.21 13.30 20.01
N LEU A 185 -24.99 12.74 19.06
CA LEU A 185 -25.29 11.31 19.03
C LEU A 185 -24.07 10.46 18.61
N ASP A 186 -23.23 10.92 17.67
CA ASP A 186 -21.92 10.33 17.36
C ASP A 186 -21.00 10.33 18.59
N SER A 187 -20.91 11.47 19.28
CA SER A 187 -20.13 11.64 20.51
C SER A 187 -20.58 10.73 21.66
N ARG A 188 -21.86 10.33 21.69
CA ARG A 188 -22.39 9.31 22.62
C ARG A 188 -22.10 7.90 22.13
N GLN A 189 -22.41 7.59 20.88
CA GLN A 189 -22.27 6.25 20.29
C GLN A 189 -20.79 5.79 20.29
N ARG A 190 -19.84 6.69 20.04
CA ARG A 190 -18.40 6.38 20.12
C ARG A 190 -17.93 5.95 21.51
N ARG A 191 -18.57 6.42 22.58
CA ARG A 191 -18.27 5.93 23.95
C ARG A 191 -18.74 4.49 24.11
N VAL A 192 -19.93 4.17 23.60
CA VAL A 192 -20.47 2.79 23.60
C VAL A 192 -19.55 1.86 22.82
N TRP A 193 -19.17 2.22 21.59
CA TRP A 193 -18.24 1.42 20.78
C TRP A 193 -16.86 1.27 21.44
N ARG A 194 -16.28 2.34 22.01
CA ARG A 194 -14.98 2.23 22.69
C ARG A 194 -15.04 1.28 23.90
N ASN A 195 -16.07 1.40 24.73
CA ASN A 195 -16.23 0.53 25.90
C ASN A 195 -16.41 -0.93 25.47
N TYR A 196 -17.28 -1.18 24.49
CA TYR A 196 -17.51 -2.52 23.94
C TYR A 196 -16.23 -3.17 23.37
N ARG A 197 -15.42 -2.38 22.66
CA ARG A 197 -14.15 -2.85 22.08
C ARG A 197 -13.06 -3.09 23.13
N ARG A 198 -13.03 -2.33 24.23
CA ARG A 198 -12.13 -2.62 25.36
C ARG A 198 -12.48 -3.92 26.07
N SER A 199 -13.77 -4.28 26.14
CA SER A 199 -14.21 -5.59 26.61
C SER A 199 -14.01 -6.75 25.60
N TRP A 200 -13.26 -6.56 24.51
CA TRP A 200 -13.03 -7.61 23.51
C TRP A 200 -12.28 -8.82 24.12
N PRO A 201 -12.92 -10.00 24.21
CA PRO A 201 -12.40 -11.11 25.02
C PRO A 201 -11.48 -12.06 24.26
N HIS A 202 -11.43 -11.96 22.92
CA HIS A 202 -10.79 -12.96 22.07
C HIS A 202 -9.26 -12.78 22.00
N ARG A 203 -8.54 -13.89 22.03
CA ARG A 203 -7.08 -13.93 21.84
C ARG A 203 -6.73 -14.09 20.37
N SER A 204 -5.60 -13.51 19.96
CA SER A 204 -4.98 -13.77 18.67
C SER A 204 -4.52 -15.22 18.54
N GLN A 205 -4.46 -15.71 17.30
CA GLN A 205 -3.81 -16.96 16.91
C GLN A 205 -2.45 -16.65 16.29
N SER A 206 -1.48 -17.57 16.37
CA SER A 206 -0.18 -17.34 15.72
C SER A 206 -0.31 -17.25 14.18
N LEU A 207 0.38 -16.26 13.60
CA LEU A 207 0.66 -16.19 12.16
C LEU A 207 1.54 -17.36 11.70
N VAL A 208 2.64 -17.62 12.42
CA VAL A 208 3.53 -18.74 12.11
C VAL A 208 2.95 -20.01 12.73
N ARG A 209 2.53 -20.93 11.86
CA ARG A 209 1.93 -22.22 12.24
C ARG A 209 2.80 -23.36 11.69
N PRO A 210 2.82 -24.55 12.30
CA PRO A 210 3.35 -25.74 11.64
C PRO A 210 2.55 -25.99 10.34
N VAL A 211 3.24 -26.31 9.24
CA VAL A 211 2.58 -26.70 7.99
C VAL A 211 1.99 -28.10 8.18
N LYS A 212 0.72 -28.16 8.57
CA LYS A 212 -0.03 -29.40 8.80
C LYS A 212 -0.30 -30.16 7.49
N TYR A 213 -0.38 -29.43 6.38
CA TYR A 213 -0.67 -29.98 5.04
C TYR A 213 0.39 -29.51 4.04
N THR A 214 1.18 -30.48 3.54
CA THR A 214 2.16 -30.33 2.45
C THR A 214 1.47 -30.20 1.09
N SER A 215 2.21 -29.72 0.08
CA SER A 215 1.74 -29.75 -1.32
C SER A 215 1.43 -31.19 -1.77
N ASP A 216 0.60 -31.31 -2.79
CA ASP A 216 0.37 -32.61 -3.45
C ASP A 216 1.65 -33.09 -4.15
N SER A 217 1.92 -34.40 -4.11
CA SER A 217 3.09 -35.00 -4.77
C SER A 217 3.08 -34.87 -6.29
N SER A 218 1.91 -34.69 -6.90
CA SER A 218 1.75 -34.44 -8.33
C SER A 218 2.04 -32.98 -8.71
N PHE A 219 2.06 -32.08 -7.72
CA PHE A 219 2.23 -30.64 -7.89
C PHE A 219 3.29 -30.07 -6.92
N PRO A 220 4.56 -30.55 -6.99
CA PRO A 220 5.63 -30.13 -6.09
C PRO A 220 5.87 -28.62 -6.14
N LEU A 221 6.16 -28.04 -4.97
CA LEU A 221 6.31 -26.60 -4.80
C LEU A 221 7.39 -25.99 -5.70
N GLU A 222 8.44 -26.74 -6.01
CA GLU A 222 9.50 -26.37 -6.94
C GLU A 222 8.97 -25.88 -8.29
N ASN A 223 7.89 -26.45 -8.82
CA ASN A 223 7.38 -26.11 -10.16
C ASN A 223 6.52 -24.82 -10.18
N TRP A 224 6.43 -24.10 -9.05
CA TRP A 224 5.90 -22.74 -9.02
C TRP A 224 6.99 -21.71 -9.34
N HIS A 225 6.65 -20.80 -10.24
CA HIS A 225 7.51 -19.71 -10.70
C HIS A 225 6.80 -18.36 -10.57
N LEU A 226 7.56 -17.33 -10.25
CA LEU A 226 7.07 -15.96 -10.16
C LEU A 226 7.38 -15.19 -11.45
N ARG A 227 6.40 -14.43 -11.93
CA ARG A 227 6.57 -13.46 -13.00
C ARG A 227 6.33 -12.04 -12.51
N CYS A 228 7.19 -11.13 -12.97
CA CYS A 228 7.22 -9.73 -12.56
C CYS A 228 7.00 -8.76 -13.74
N GLU A 229 6.42 -9.25 -14.83
CA GLU A 229 6.02 -8.51 -16.03
C GLU A 229 5.19 -7.24 -15.69
N ASP A 230 5.47 -6.12 -16.35
CA ASP A 230 4.96 -4.76 -16.02
C ASP A 230 5.21 -4.28 -14.57
N GLY A 231 6.11 -4.91 -13.82
CA GLY A 231 6.25 -4.63 -12.38
C GLY A 231 5.04 -5.04 -11.53
N ARG A 232 4.19 -5.94 -12.06
CA ARG A 232 3.20 -6.70 -11.29
C ARG A 232 3.88 -7.91 -10.63
N GLN A 233 3.14 -8.75 -9.91
CA GLN A 233 3.64 -10.03 -9.41
C GLN A 233 2.56 -11.11 -9.65
N ARG A 234 2.92 -12.22 -10.30
CA ARG A 234 1.98 -13.31 -10.65
C ARG A 234 2.66 -14.68 -10.56
N TRP A 235 2.04 -15.61 -9.84
CA TRP A 235 2.54 -16.99 -9.72
C TRP A 235 1.94 -17.93 -10.76
N TYR A 236 2.78 -18.78 -11.35
CA TYR A 236 2.45 -19.76 -12.37
C TYR A 236 3.03 -21.13 -12.03
N TYR A 237 2.30 -22.20 -12.34
CA TYR A 237 2.79 -23.58 -12.24
C TYR A 237 3.21 -24.09 -13.62
N GLY A 238 4.39 -24.71 -13.72
CA GLY A 238 4.88 -25.34 -14.95
C GLY A 238 6.36 -25.11 -15.18
N SER A 239 6.76 -24.90 -16.44
CA SER A 239 8.17 -24.80 -16.81
C SER A 239 8.78 -23.43 -16.47
N ALA A 240 10.08 -23.45 -16.12
CA ALA A 240 10.86 -22.26 -15.80
C ALA A 240 10.89 -21.24 -16.94
N LEU A 241 11.09 -19.96 -16.59
CA LEU A 241 11.16 -18.84 -17.53
C LEU A 241 12.28 -19.03 -18.57
N ARG A 242 11.94 -18.90 -19.86
CA ARG A 242 12.87 -19.06 -21.00
C ARG A 242 13.15 -17.76 -21.78
N LYS A 243 12.64 -16.61 -21.31
CA LYS A 243 12.75 -15.30 -21.97
C LYS A 243 12.81 -14.19 -20.92
N ALA A 244 13.46 -13.08 -21.26
CA ALA A 244 13.38 -11.85 -20.47
C ALA A 244 11.96 -11.25 -20.55
N GLU A 245 11.45 -10.72 -19.44
CA GLU A 245 10.05 -10.35 -19.29
C GLU A 245 9.62 -9.05 -19.98
N GLU A 246 8.36 -8.99 -20.38
CA GLU A 246 7.73 -7.79 -20.93
C GLU A 246 7.45 -6.72 -19.87
N GLY A 247 7.42 -5.46 -20.29
CA GLY A 247 7.28 -4.28 -19.42
C GLY A 247 8.54 -3.90 -18.61
N ASN A 248 9.48 -4.83 -18.42
CA ASN A 248 10.67 -4.64 -17.59
C ASN A 248 11.86 -4.11 -18.43
N GLU A 249 11.76 -2.88 -18.93
CA GLU A 249 12.70 -2.31 -19.92
C GLU A 249 14.16 -2.28 -19.46
N LEU A 250 14.47 -1.73 -18.28
CA LEU A 250 15.87 -1.68 -17.80
C LEU A 250 16.42 -3.08 -17.52
N GLY A 251 15.61 -3.98 -16.96
CA GLY A 251 16.01 -5.38 -16.73
C GLY A 251 16.30 -6.13 -18.04
N ARG A 252 15.57 -5.85 -19.11
CA ARG A 252 15.85 -6.34 -20.47
C ARG A 252 17.12 -5.72 -21.06
N ALA A 253 17.30 -4.41 -20.93
CA ALA A 253 18.51 -3.72 -21.39
C ALA A 253 19.77 -4.32 -20.75
N GLN A 254 19.76 -4.51 -19.42
CA GLN A 254 20.82 -5.20 -18.68
C GLN A 254 21.01 -6.65 -19.11
N ALA A 255 19.94 -7.40 -19.37
CA ALA A 255 20.05 -8.77 -19.90
C ALA A 255 20.64 -8.79 -21.32
N CYS A 256 20.56 -7.70 -22.09
CA CYS A 256 21.21 -7.51 -23.39
C CYS A 256 22.60 -6.83 -23.28
N GLY A 257 23.17 -6.69 -22.08
CA GLY A 257 24.50 -6.10 -21.86
C GLY A 257 24.57 -4.57 -21.76
N PHE A 258 23.44 -3.86 -21.72
CA PHE A 258 23.39 -2.40 -21.61
C PHE A 258 23.27 -1.93 -20.16
N VAL A 259 24.04 -0.91 -19.80
CA VAL A 259 24.00 -0.30 -18.45
C VAL A 259 22.75 0.55 -18.26
N ASP A 260 22.32 1.24 -19.32
CA ASP A 260 21.25 2.24 -19.32
C ASP A 260 20.26 2.05 -20.49
N LEU A 261 19.15 2.79 -20.44
CA LEU A 261 18.08 2.73 -21.44
C LEU A 261 18.34 3.58 -22.69
N GLU A 262 19.18 4.62 -22.62
CA GLU A 262 19.47 5.49 -23.77
C GLU A 262 20.33 4.74 -24.79
N SER A 263 21.39 4.08 -24.33
CA SER A 263 22.23 3.15 -25.11
C SER A 263 21.40 2.01 -25.72
N TYR A 264 20.46 1.43 -24.96
CA TYR A 264 19.59 0.36 -25.44
C TYR A 264 18.58 0.85 -26.50
N HIS A 265 17.99 2.04 -26.32
CA HIS A 265 17.04 2.63 -27.27
C HIS A 265 17.72 3.18 -28.53
N ALA A 266 18.94 3.71 -28.42
CA ALA A 266 19.78 4.02 -29.57
C ALA A 266 20.03 2.75 -30.40
N ARG A 267 20.44 1.65 -29.76
CA ARG A 267 20.70 0.39 -30.47
C ARG A 267 19.43 -0.24 -31.08
N LEU A 268 18.30 -0.16 -30.39
CA LEU A 268 16.99 -0.56 -30.96
C LEU A 268 16.61 0.28 -32.19
N SER A 269 16.97 1.57 -32.21
CA SER A 269 16.71 2.46 -33.36
C SER A 269 17.61 2.10 -34.56
N GLU A 270 18.89 1.82 -34.32
CA GLU A 270 19.84 1.36 -35.34
C GLU A 270 19.43 0.00 -35.94
N GLN A 271 19.22 -1.00 -35.08
CA GLN A 271 18.98 -2.38 -35.54
C GLN A 271 17.52 -2.64 -35.95
N GLY A 272 16.57 -1.86 -35.43
CA GLY A 272 15.17 -1.89 -35.88
C GLY A 272 15.02 -1.49 -37.36
N ALA A 273 15.85 -0.55 -37.84
CA ALA A 273 15.95 -0.22 -39.27
C ALA A 273 16.53 -1.36 -40.13
N LEU A 274 17.15 -2.37 -39.49
CA LEU A 274 17.71 -3.58 -40.11
C LEU A 274 16.89 -4.85 -39.79
N GLY A 275 15.73 -4.72 -39.14
CA GLY A 275 14.86 -5.85 -38.77
C GLY A 275 15.41 -6.75 -37.66
N GLN A 276 16.40 -6.30 -36.88
CA GLN A 276 17.02 -7.08 -35.81
C GLN A 276 16.79 -6.40 -34.45
N ASN A 277 16.28 -7.14 -33.47
CA ASN A 277 16.23 -6.65 -32.08
C ASN A 277 17.45 -7.16 -31.30
N PRO A 278 18.03 -6.39 -30.37
CA PRO A 278 19.02 -6.88 -29.43
C PRO A 278 18.50 -8.11 -28.69
N LYS A 279 19.24 -9.23 -28.77
CA LYS A 279 18.93 -10.45 -28.02
C LYS A 279 19.58 -10.37 -26.63
N PRO A 280 18.94 -10.91 -25.58
CA PRO A 280 19.61 -11.11 -24.31
C PRO A 280 20.88 -11.95 -24.48
N ASP A 281 21.92 -11.58 -23.75
CA ASP A 281 23.08 -12.43 -23.54
C ASP A 281 22.67 -13.67 -22.72
N PRO A 282 23.07 -14.89 -23.12
CA PRO A 282 22.67 -16.12 -22.43
C PRO A 282 23.14 -16.19 -20.98
N GLU A 283 24.33 -15.69 -20.65
CA GLU A 283 24.91 -15.76 -19.30
C GLU A 283 24.24 -14.73 -18.38
N LEU A 284 24.08 -13.48 -18.84
CA LEU A 284 23.39 -12.43 -18.08
C LEU A 284 21.90 -12.78 -17.85
N LEU A 285 21.23 -13.37 -18.85
CA LEU A 285 19.86 -13.85 -18.70
C LEU A 285 19.78 -15.01 -17.70
N SER A 286 20.70 -15.99 -17.80
CA SER A 286 20.77 -17.13 -16.87
C SER A 286 21.00 -16.67 -15.42
N ALA A 287 21.95 -15.75 -15.20
CA ALA A 287 22.23 -15.19 -13.88
C ALA A 287 21.02 -14.48 -13.26
N LYS A 288 20.29 -13.65 -14.03
CA LYS A 288 19.06 -13.01 -13.55
C LYS A 288 17.94 -14.03 -13.26
N ILE A 289 17.83 -15.10 -14.06
CA ILE A 289 16.88 -16.19 -13.79
C ILE A 289 17.25 -16.94 -12.50
N GLN A 290 18.54 -17.24 -12.29
CA GLN A 290 19.01 -17.89 -11.05
C GLN A 290 18.75 -17.01 -9.81
N GLN A 291 19.06 -15.71 -9.87
CA GLN A 291 18.79 -14.79 -8.76
C GLN A 291 17.29 -14.78 -8.39
N ARG A 292 16.39 -14.69 -9.38
CA ARG A 292 14.95 -14.84 -9.10
C ARG A 292 14.62 -16.21 -8.52
N ARG A 293 15.25 -17.29 -9.00
CA ARG A 293 14.99 -18.65 -8.54
C ARG A 293 15.37 -18.87 -7.07
N GLU A 294 16.45 -18.26 -6.59
CA GLU A 294 16.81 -18.29 -5.16
C GLU A 294 15.75 -17.58 -4.29
N PHE A 295 15.21 -16.47 -4.79
CA PHE A 295 14.11 -15.73 -4.17
C PHE A 295 12.76 -16.49 -4.21
N GLU A 296 12.41 -17.14 -5.33
CA GLU A 296 11.24 -18.02 -5.43
C GLU A 296 11.28 -19.10 -4.35
N ARG A 297 12.42 -19.80 -4.21
CA ARG A 297 12.61 -20.84 -3.19
C ARG A 297 12.52 -20.29 -1.77
N TYR A 298 12.92 -19.05 -1.52
CA TYR A 298 12.72 -18.39 -0.24
C TYR A 298 11.23 -18.12 0.04
N GLN A 299 10.50 -17.49 -0.88
CA GLN A 299 9.06 -17.21 -0.72
C GLN A 299 8.21 -18.49 -0.59
N LEU A 300 8.61 -19.59 -1.26
CA LEU A 300 7.95 -20.89 -1.17
C LEU A 300 8.33 -21.71 0.08
N GLY A 301 9.33 -21.28 0.86
CA GLY A 301 9.81 -22.00 2.06
C GLY A 301 10.69 -23.23 1.75
N LEU A 302 11.26 -23.30 0.55
CA LEU A 302 12.09 -24.41 0.06
C LEU A 302 13.57 -24.29 0.41
N ASN A 303 13.97 -23.18 1.03
CA ASN A 303 15.33 -22.99 1.54
C ASN A 303 15.47 -23.61 2.94
N LYS A 304 16.60 -24.29 3.20
CA LYS A 304 16.88 -24.90 4.51
C LYS A 304 16.81 -23.83 5.61
N PRO A 305 16.13 -24.09 6.75
CA PRO A 305 16.06 -23.12 7.85
C PRO A 305 17.45 -22.66 8.31
N SER A 306 17.67 -21.35 8.32
CA SER A 306 18.93 -20.76 8.79
C SER A 306 18.90 -20.64 10.31
N VAL A 307 20.00 -21.03 10.98
CA VAL A 307 20.13 -20.91 12.43
C VAL A 307 20.35 -19.47 12.87
N ARG A 308 19.94 -19.13 14.10
CA ARG A 308 20.28 -17.82 14.72
C ARG A 308 21.79 -17.72 14.91
N ARG A 309 22.37 -16.60 14.50
CA ARG A 309 23.78 -16.25 14.72
C ARG A 309 23.86 -14.78 15.13
N PRO A 310 23.87 -14.49 16.44
CA PRO A 310 24.09 -13.14 16.95
C PRO A 310 25.30 -12.49 16.31
N ARG A 311 25.19 -11.22 15.93
CA ARG A 311 26.31 -10.44 15.40
C ARG A 311 26.95 -9.61 16.51
N GLU A 312 28.27 -9.48 16.47
CA GLU A 312 29.06 -8.77 17.49
C GLU A 312 28.95 -7.24 17.37
N SER A 313 28.69 -6.73 16.16
CA SER A 313 28.54 -5.30 15.90
C SER A 313 27.30 -4.98 15.07
N SER A 314 26.72 -3.81 15.31
CA SER A 314 25.55 -3.32 14.57
C SER A 314 25.91 -2.90 13.13
N GLU A 315 27.18 -2.58 12.84
CA GLU A 315 27.68 -2.45 11.47
C GLU A 315 27.63 -3.80 10.72
N LYS A 316 28.11 -4.90 11.32
CA LYS A 316 28.07 -6.22 10.66
C LYS A 316 26.64 -6.75 10.49
N ALA A 317 25.79 -6.54 11.49
CA ALA A 317 24.36 -6.88 11.39
C ALA A 317 23.64 -6.13 10.25
N MET A 318 23.95 -4.84 10.09
CA MET A 318 23.44 -3.99 9.00
C MET A 318 23.91 -4.49 7.63
N GLN A 319 25.21 -4.78 7.49
CA GLN A 319 25.80 -5.27 6.24
C GLN A 319 25.21 -6.63 5.82
N ASP A 320 25.12 -7.59 6.74
CA ASP A 320 24.57 -8.92 6.44
C ASP A 320 23.05 -8.85 6.15
N GLY A 321 22.33 -7.97 6.82
CA GLY A 321 20.91 -7.71 6.57
C GLY A 321 20.66 -7.07 5.20
N LEU A 322 21.50 -6.11 4.78
CA LEU A 322 21.47 -5.53 3.43
C LEU A 322 21.78 -6.58 2.36
N ALA A 323 22.85 -7.36 2.55
CA ALA A 323 23.24 -8.42 1.62
C ALA A 323 22.19 -9.54 1.52
N PHE A 324 21.37 -9.77 2.54
CA PHE A 324 20.17 -10.60 2.43
C PHE A 324 19.04 -9.87 1.69
N LEU A 325 18.74 -8.62 2.05
CA LEU A 325 17.63 -7.85 1.48
C LEU A 325 17.78 -7.60 -0.04
N MET A 326 18.99 -7.34 -0.54
CA MET A 326 19.23 -7.15 -1.98
C MET A 326 19.00 -8.44 -2.79
N ARG A 327 19.27 -9.63 -2.21
CA ARG A 327 18.92 -10.94 -2.81
C ARG A 327 17.41 -11.19 -2.90
N LEU A 328 16.58 -10.36 -2.27
CA LEU A 328 15.11 -10.41 -2.40
C LEU A 328 14.55 -9.46 -3.46
N GLN A 329 15.39 -8.68 -4.16
CA GLN A 329 14.94 -7.84 -5.28
C GLN A 329 14.64 -8.71 -6.51
N ASP A 330 13.59 -8.37 -7.24
CA ASP A 330 13.36 -8.94 -8.57
C ASP A 330 14.36 -8.37 -9.59
N PRO A 331 15.22 -9.20 -10.22
CA PRO A 331 16.33 -8.72 -11.05
C PRO A 331 15.94 -8.19 -12.43
N PHE A 332 14.64 -8.19 -12.78
CA PHE A 332 14.15 -7.63 -14.05
C PHE A 332 13.34 -6.35 -13.83
N SER A 333 12.39 -6.36 -12.90
CA SER A 333 11.49 -5.24 -12.62
C SER A 333 12.01 -4.28 -11.55
N GLY A 334 12.96 -4.68 -10.71
CA GLY A 334 13.57 -3.82 -9.69
C GLY A 334 12.75 -3.60 -8.41
N HIS A 335 11.56 -4.19 -8.30
CA HIS A 335 10.77 -4.15 -7.06
C HIS A 335 11.12 -5.32 -6.11
N TRP A 336 10.60 -5.26 -4.89
CA TRP A 336 10.59 -6.39 -3.96
C TRP A 336 9.20 -7.06 -3.94
N PRO A 337 9.01 -8.23 -4.59
CA PRO A 337 7.73 -8.93 -4.57
C PRO A 337 7.44 -9.50 -3.18
N ASN A 338 6.19 -9.46 -2.73
CA ASN A 338 5.80 -9.92 -1.40
C ASN A 338 4.36 -10.41 -1.33
N GLY A 339 4.12 -11.42 -0.50
CA GLY A 339 2.78 -11.89 -0.19
C GLY A 339 2.04 -10.90 0.70
N TYR A 340 0.88 -10.42 0.24
CA TYR A 340 0.06 -9.42 0.96
C TYR A 340 -1.26 -10.02 1.44
N GLY A 341 -1.16 -11.16 2.13
CA GLY A 341 -2.30 -11.94 2.65
C GLY A 341 -2.70 -11.57 4.07
N GLY A 342 -3.78 -12.19 4.57
CA GLY A 342 -4.18 -12.09 5.97
C GLY A 342 -5.67 -12.28 6.22
N CYS A 343 -6.51 -11.74 5.34
CA CYS A 343 -7.97 -11.77 5.48
C CYS A 343 -8.59 -13.02 4.84
N MET A 344 -9.35 -13.78 5.63
CA MET A 344 -9.92 -15.07 5.25
C MET A 344 -11.25 -14.95 4.49
N PHE A 345 -11.76 -13.74 4.27
CA PHE A 345 -12.96 -13.48 3.46
C PHE A 345 -12.65 -13.10 2.00
N LEU A 346 -11.37 -13.08 1.59
CA LEU A 346 -10.94 -12.70 0.25
C LEU A 346 -11.05 -13.86 -0.75
N THR A 347 -10.32 -14.95 -0.52
CA THR A 347 -10.33 -16.16 -1.36
C THR A 347 -11.75 -16.68 -1.64
N PRO A 348 -12.70 -16.72 -0.68
CA PRO A 348 -14.09 -17.08 -0.95
C PRO A 348 -14.77 -16.26 -2.05
N GLY A 349 -14.58 -14.94 -2.11
CA GLY A 349 -15.18 -14.10 -3.15
C GLY A 349 -14.73 -14.46 -4.58
N PHE A 350 -13.46 -14.87 -4.71
CA PHE A 350 -12.91 -15.41 -5.96
C PHE A 350 -13.49 -16.78 -6.30
N ILE A 351 -13.52 -17.71 -5.35
CA ILE A 351 -14.07 -19.07 -5.55
C ILE A 351 -15.56 -19.01 -5.90
N PHE A 352 -16.34 -18.14 -5.23
CA PHE A 352 -17.77 -17.99 -5.47
C PHE A 352 -18.04 -17.41 -6.87
N THR A 353 -17.28 -16.40 -7.29
CA THR A 353 -17.41 -15.83 -8.64
C THR A 353 -17.03 -16.87 -9.72
N LYS A 354 -15.91 -17.60 -9.54
CA LYS A 354 -15.53 -18.72 -10.41
C LYS A 354 -16.64 -19.78 -10.50
N PHE A 355 -17.22 -20.20 -9.37
CA PHE A 355 -18.30 -21.19 -9.31
C PHE A 355 -19.56 -20.74 -10.05
N ILE A 356 -19.95 -19.46 -9.89
CA ILE A 356 -21.11 -18.88 -10.57
C ILE A 356 -20.94 -18.88 -12.10
N VAL A 357 -19.82 -18.33 -12.59
CA VAL A 357 -19.51 -18.28 -14.04
C VAL A 357 -19.44 -19.69 -14.64
N ALA A 358 -18.79 -20.60 -13.92
CA ALA A 358 -18.68 -22.00 -14.31
C ALA A 358 -20.03 -22.76 -14.31
N ASN A 359 -21.09 -22.19 -13.70
CA ASN A 359 -22.35 -22.88 -13.42
C ASN A 359 -22.14 -24.17 -12.61
N GLY A 360 -21.22 -24.13 -11.65
CA GLY A 360 -20.87 -25.25 -10.77
C GLY A 360 -19.91 -26.31 -11.35
N ASP A 361 -19.54 -26.22 -12.63
CA ASP A 361 -18.59 -27.13 -13.28
C ASP A 361 -17.16 -26.87 -12.79
N LEU A 362 -16.59 -27.80 -12.01
CA LEU A 362 -15.24 -27.68 -11.46
C LEU A 362 -14.16 -27.61 -12.57
N GLY A 363 -14.37 -28.27 -13.70
CA GLY A 363 -13.50 -28.22 -14.88
C GLY A 363 -13.59 -26.89 -15.63
N ARG A 364 -14.68 -26.14 -15.50
CA ARG A 364 -14.75 -24.72 -15.95
C ARG A 364 -14.22 -23.74 -14.89
N MET A 365 -14.29 -24.08 -13.59
CA MET A 365 -13.64 -23.30 -12.54
C MET A 365 -12.12 -23.34 -12.65
N PHE A 366 -11.54 -24.51 -12.93
CA PHE A 366 -10.09 -24.71 -13.03
C PHE A 366 -9.72 -25.41 -14.35
N PRO A 367 -9.85 -24.71 -15.50
CA PRO A 367 -9.74 -25.34 -16.80
C PRO A 367 -8.32 -25.75 -17.17
N PRO A 368 -8.14 -26.87 -17.90
CA PRO A 368 -6.84 -27.21 -18.46
C PRO A 368 -6.42 -26.15 -19.49
N VAL A 369 -5.21 -25.63 -19.36
CA VAL A 369 -4.69 -24.65 -20.32
C VAL A 369 -4.19 -25.39 -21.55
N LYS A 370 -4.65 -24.96 -22.74
CA LYS A 370 -4.33 -25.61 -24.03
C LYS A 370 -2.95 -25.23 -24.55
N ASP A 371 -2.54 -23.98 -24.34
CA ASP A 371 -1.38 -23.38 -25.01
C ASP A 371 -0.13 -23.30 -24.10
N HIS A 372 0.06 -24.26 -23.20
CA HIS A 372 1.09 -24.17 -22.15
C HIS A 372 1.98 -25.43 -22.03
N SER A 373 3.23 -25.30 -22.48
CA SER A 373 4.22 -26.40 -22.53
C SER A 373 4.56 -26.98 -21.14
N HIS A 374 4.60 -28.31 -21.08
CA HIS A 374 4.62 -29.08 -19.84
C HIS A 374 5.95 -29.04 -19.05
N VAL A 375 5.80 -29.27 -17.74
CA VAL A 375 6.69 -30.16 -16.98
C VAL A 375 5.96 -31.51 -16.89
N PRO A 376 6.61 -32.66 -17.10
CA PRO A 376 5.97 -33.95 -16.91
C PRO A 376 5.48 -34.12 -15.46
N CYS A 377 4.31 -34.74 -15.27
CA CYS A 377 4.05 -35.38 -13.98
C CYS A 377 5.06 -36.53 -13.85
N GLY A 378 5.87 -36.53 -12.78
CA GLY A 378 6.88 -37.56 -12.58
C GLY A 378 6.22 -38.93 -12.47
N GLU A 379 6.75 -39.91 -13.20
CA GLU A 379 6.32 -41.29 -13.08
C GLU A 379 6.60 -41.76 -11.64
N GLY A 380 5.55 -42.12 -10.91
CA GLY A 380 5.68 -42.57 -9.54
C GLY A 380 6.40 -43.92 -9.49
N ASN A 381 7.43 -44.03 -8.65
CA ASN A 381 8.20 -45.27 -8.45
C ASN A 381 7.28 -46.47 -8.16
N GLN A 382 6.98 -47.26 -9.19
CA GLN A 382 6.63 -48.67 -9.01
C GLN A 382 7.93 -49.39 -8.68
N GLY A 383 8.21 -49.51 -7.38
CA GLY A 383 9.42 -50.14 -6.88
C GLY A 383 9.37 -51.65 -7.09
N ASP A 384 9.99 -52.13 -8.16
CA ASP A 384 10.26 -53.55 -8.35
C ASP A 384 11.33 -54.01 -7.35
N VAL A 385 11.18 -55.20 -6.77
CA VAL A 385 11.98 -55.65 -5.61
C VAL A 385 12.87 -56.85 -5.96
N GLN A 386 14.12 -56.61 -6.38
CA GLN A 386 15.24 -57.57 -6.29
C GLN A 386 16.61 -56.99 -6.71
N GLY A 387 17.71 -57.46 -6.09
CA GLY A 387 19.11 -57.27 -6.54
C GLY A 387 19.71 -55.86 -6.26
N VAL A 388 20.61 -55.56 -5.31
CA VAL A 388 21.75 -56.26 -4.63
C VAL A 388 23.08 -56.20 -5.42
N LEU A 389 24.05 -55.47 -4.82
CA LEU A 389 25.52 -55.34 -5.09
C LEU A 389 26.06 -54.33 -6.14
N GLY A 390 26.80 -53.33 -5.62
CA GLY A 390 28.16 -52.99 -6.11
C GLY A 390 28.34 -51.74 -7.00
N GLY A 391 29.28 -50.85 -6.63
CA GLY A 391 29.75 -49.74 -7.49
C GLY A 391 30.33 -48.56 -6.69
N GLN A 392 31.27 -47.81 -7.28
CA GLN A 392 31.87 -46.58 -6.70
C GLN A 392 31.61 -45.35 -7.60
N ALA A 393 31.94 -44.18 -7.07
CA ALA A 393 31.62 -42.85 -7.63
C ALA A 393 32.33 -42.51 -8.96
N GLU A 394 31.74 -41.59 -9.74
CA GLU A 394 32.34 -40.28 -10.09
C GLU A 394 31.45 -39.45 -11.06
N GLY A 395 31.62 -38.11 -11.07
CA GLY A 395 31.38 -37.23 -12.23
C GLY A 395 29.93 -36.83 -12.59
N PRO A 396 29.64 -35.52 -12.82
CA PRO A 396 28.45 -35.07 -13.55
C PRO A 396 28.75 -34.94 -15.06
N LEU A 397 27.86 -35.45 -15.92
CA LEU A 397 27.91 -35.24 -17.37
C LEU A 397 26.65 -34.55 -17.87
N MET A 398 26.83 -33.49 -18.66
CA MET A 398 25.80 -32.99 -19.56
C MET A 398 25.63 -33.98 -20.72
N GLY A 399 24.39 -34.23 -21.14
CA GLY A 399 24.06 -35.01 -22.32
C GLY A 399 22.68 -34.66 -22.83
N GLU A 400 22.58 -34.32 -24.11
CA GLU A 400 21.29 -34.19 -24.82
C GLU A 400 20.80 -35.58 -25.27
N ASP A 401 19.48 -35.67 -25.49
CA ASP A 401 18.75 -36.78 -26.13
C ASP A 401 19.02 -38.24 -25.70
N ILE A 402 17.99 -38.86 -25.10
CA ILE A 402 17.20 -39.96 -25.69
C ILE A 402 16.14 -40.39 -24.67
N LEU A 403 14.87 -40.51 -25.10
CA LEU A 403 14.00 -41.64 -24.76
C LEU A 403 12.65 -41.54 -25.50
N SER A 404 12.23 -42.64 -26.13
CA SER A 404 10.96 -42.77 -26.83
C SER A 404 9.91 -43.47 -25.97
N CYS A 405 8.77 -42.81 -25.79
CA CYS A 405 7.48 -43.41 -25.43
C CYS A 405 6.51 -43.02 -26.58
N GLY A 406 5.49 -43.76 -26.96
CA GLY A 406 4.94 -45.06 -26.55
C GLY A 406 3.87 -45.44 -27.59
N THR A 407 3.33 -46.66 -27.57
CA THR A 407 2.47 -47.15 -28.68
C THR A 407 0.99 -46.72 -28.58
N ASP A 408 0.69 -45.54 -28.03
CA ASP A 408 -0.66 -44.97 -27.91
C ASP A 408 -0.91 -43.69 -28.73
N GLY A 409 0.06 -43.29 -29.57
CA GLY A 409 -0.17 -42.49 -30.78
C GLY A 409 -0.48 -40.99 -30.59
N ARG A 410 -0.45 -40.49 -29.36
CA ARG A 410 -0.62 -39.05 -29.05
C ARG A 410 0.72 -38.34 -29.15
N THR A 411 0.74 -37.14 -29.71
CA THR A 411 1.96 -36.33 -29.72
C THR A 411 2.20 -35.70 -28.34
N ARG A 412 3.45 -35.28 -28.09
CA ARG A 412 3.88 -34.71 -26.79
C ARG A 412 3.20 -33.37 -26.44
N ASP A 413 2.42 -32.83 -27.37
CA ASP A 413 1.74 -31.53 -27.32
C ASP A 413 0.21 -31.64 -27.08
N GLU A 414 -0.34 -32.86 -26.94
CA GLU A 414 -1.80 -33.09 -26.80
C GLU A 414 -2.29 -33.30 -25.35
N ALA A 415 -1.39 -33.29 -24.36
CA ALA A 415 -1.79 -33.45 -22.96
C ALA A 415 -2.36 -32.13 -22.37
N PRO A 416 -3.42 -32.18 -21.53
CA PRO A 416 -3.93 -30.98 -20.86
C PRO A 416 -2.97 -30.50 -19.77
N CYS A 417 -2.65 -29.19 -19.71
CA CYS A 417 -1.88 -28.63 -18.59
C CYS A 417 -2.76 -28.50 -17.34
N TYR A 418 -2.44 -29.27 -16.30
CA TYR A 418 -3.10 -29.29 -14.98
C TYR A 418 -2.76 -28.07 -14.10
N CYS A 419 -2.46 -26.92 -14.72
CA CYS A 419 -1.84 -25.79 -14.03
C CYS A 419 -2.86 -24.94 -13.24
N GLU A 420 -4.15 -24.94 -13.62
CA GLU A 420 -5.24 -24.43 -12.77
C GLU A 420 -5.65 -25.44 -11.67
N GLU A 421 -5.49 -26.75 -11.92
CA GLU A 421 -5.74 -27.79 -10.90
C GLU A 421 -4.72 -27.71 -9.76
N ALA A 422 -3.45 -27.42 -10.08
CA ALA A 422 -2.44 -27.05 -9.10
C ALA A 422 -2.90 -25.87 -8.21
N LYS A 423 -3.53 -24.83 -8.80
CA LYS A 423 -4.11 -23.71 -8.03
C LYS A 423 -5.25 -24.19 -7.12
N ARG A 424 -6.17 -25.04 -7.61
CA ARG A 424 -7.28 -25.59 -6.81
C ARG A 424 -6.75 -26.27 -5.54
N LEU A 425 -5.78 -27.17 -5.69
CA LEU A 425 -5.18 -27.91 -4.58
C LEU A 425 -4.45 -26.97 -3.61
N GLU A 426 -3.73 -25.96 -4.11
CA GLU A 426 -3.02 -25.00 -3.27
C GLU A 426 -3.96 -24.01 -2.54
N PHE A 427 -5.13 -23.67 -3.10
CA PHE A 427 -6.19 -22.97 -2.35
C PHE A 427 -6.78 -23.84 -1.24
N ILE A 428 -7.08 -25.12 -1.51
CA ILE A 428 -7.54 -26.07 -0.49
C ILE A 428 -6.49 -26.19 0.63
N ARG A 429 -5.20 -26.27 0.27
CA ARG A 429 -4.08 -26.35 1.21
C ARG A 429 -3.94 -25.11 2.09
N TYR A 430 -4.09 -23.92 1.52
CA TYR A 430 -4.11 -22.66 2.28
C TYR A 430 -5.22 -22.66 3.34
N LEU A 431 -6.45 -23.01 2.95
CA LEU A 431 -7.58 -23.08 3.88
C LEU A 431 -7.34 -24.11 4.98
N ARG A 432 -6.89 -25.32 4.64
CA ARG A 432 -6.58 -26.37 5.61
C ARG A 432 -5.46 -25.99 6.60
N ASN A 433 -4.40 -25.31 6.16
CA ASN A 433 -3.30 -24.87 7.03
C ASN A 433 -3.69 -23.71 7.98
N TYR A 434 -4.61 -22.84 7.58
CA TYR A 434 -5.12 -21.75 8.42
C TYR A 434 -6.44 -22.07 9.16
N GLN A 435 -6.92 -23.31 9.11
CA GLN A 435 -8.00 -23.77 9.99
C GLN A 435 -7.52 -23.74 11.44
N ASN A 436 -8.38 -23.24 12.33
CA ASN A 436 -8.12 -23.23 13.77
C ASN A 436 -8.43 -24.61 14.37
N ASP A 437 -7.86 -24.92 15.54
CA ASP A 437 -8.00 -26.25 16.16
C ASP A 437 -9.43 -26.56 16.66
N ASP A 438 -10.32 -25.55 16.73
CA ASP A 438 -11.76 -25.74 16.95
C ASP A 438 -12.54 -26.14 15.69
N GLY A 439 -11.87 -26.25 14.54
CA GLY A 439 -12.46 -26.53 13.23
C GLY A 439 -12.98 -25.30 12.48
N GLY A 440 -12.94 -24.11 13.07
CA GLY A 440 -13.39 -22.88 12.43
C GLY A 440 -12.29 -22.13 11.67
N TRP A 441 -12.69 -21.01 11.05
CA TRP A 441 -11.78 -19.99 10.52
C TRP A 441 -12.16 -18.62 11.08
N GLY A 442 -11.15 -17.81 11.39
CA GLY A 442 -11.37 -16.41 11.76
C GLY A 442 -11.67 -15.52 10.55
N GLN A 443 -11.98 -14.25 10.82
CA GLN A 443 -12.06 -13.20 9.79
C GLN A 443 -10.69 -12.98 9.10
N HIS A 444 -9.61 -13.32 9.80
CA HIS A 444 -8.21 -13.22 9.39
C HIS A 444 -7.37 -14.37 10.01
N ILE A 445 -6.14 -14.57 9.53
CA ILE A 445 -5.28 -15.72 9.92
C ILE A 445 -4.81 -15.72 11.39
N GLU A 446 -4.65 -14.55 12.02
CA GLU A 446 -4.45 -14.44 13.48
C GLU A 446 -5.78 -14.43 14.27
N GLY A 447 -6.91 -14.76 13.66
CA GLY A 447 -8.25 -14.59 14.25
C GLY A 447 -8.77 -15.83 14.96
N HIS A 448 -9.46 -15.63 16.08
CA HIS A 448 -10.38 -16.65 16.61
C HIS A 448 -11.47 -16.94 15.58
N SER A 449 -12.04 -18.14 15.63
CA SER A 449 -13.04 -18.57 14.65
C SER A 449 -14.32 -17.72 14.70
N THR A 450 -14.83 -17.32 13.54
CA THR A 450 -16.04 -16.48 13.41
C THR A 450 -17.03 -17.08 12.40
N MET A 451 -18.29 -16.64 12.43
CA MET A 451 -19.35 -17.12 11.54
C MET A 451 -19.16 -16.64 10.10
N LEU A 452 -18.59 -15.45 9.88
CA LEU A 452 -18.14 -15.01 8.55
C LEU A 452 -17.02 -15.93 8.04
N GLY A 453 -15.93 -16.04 8.80
CA GLY A 453 -14.74 -16.79 8.39
C GLY A 453 -15.08 -18.26 8.12
N THR A 454 -15.80 -18.90 9.04
CA THR A 454 -16.06 -20.34 8.94
C THR A 454 -17.04 -20.69 7.83
N VAL A 455 -18.15 -19.95 7.67
CA VAL A 455 -19.13 -20.22 6.60
C VAL A 455 -18.54 -20.00 5.21
N LEU A 456 -17.84 -18.88 4.99
CA LEU A 456 -17.30 -18.56 3.66
C LEU A 456 -16.21 -19.56 3.21
N ASN A 457 -15.33 -19.98 4.12
CA ASN A 457 -14.27 -20.94 3.80
C ASN A 457 -14.76 -22.39 3.73
N TYR A 458 -15.78 -22.77 4.52
CA TYR A 458 -16.48 -24.04 4.36
C TYR A 458 -17.10 -24.17 2.95
N ILE A 459 -17.87 -23.17 2.51
CA ILE A 459 -18.47 -23.16 1.16
C ILE A 459 -17.37 -23.22 0.10
N SER A 460 -16.25 -22.52 0.30
CA SER A 460 -15.13 -22.52 -0.64
C SER A 460 -14.50 -23.91 -0.80
N LEU A 461 -14.27 -24.65 0.28
CA LEU A 461 -13.81 -26.04 0.22
C LEU A 461 -14.81 -26.93 -0.53
N ARG A 462 -16.10 -26.83 -0.21
CA ARG A 462 -17.17 -27.61 -0.86
C ARG A 462 -17.26 -27.30 -2.36
N MET A 463 -17.15 -26.04 -2.77
CA MET A 463 -17.12 -25.61 -4.17
C MET A 463 -15.86 -26.04 -4.92
N MET A 464 -14.72 -26.15 -4.25
CA MET A 464 -13.50 -26.74 -4.82
C MET A 464 -13.52 -28.28 -4.82
N GLY A 465 -14.66 -28.92 -4.54
CA GLY A 465 -14.84 -30.38 -4.65
C GLY A 465 -14.47 -31.18 -3.41
N VAL A 466 -14.18 -30.55 -2.26
CA VAL A 466 -13.92 -31.28 -1.00
C VAL A 466 -15.24 -31.87 -0.46
N PRO A 467 -15.32 -33.17 -0.12
CA PRO A 467 -16.52 -33.81 0.44
C PRO A 467 -17.04 -33.16 1.73
N ALA A 468 -18.31 -33.38 2.07
CA ALA A 468 -18.88 -32.91 3.35
C ALA A 468 -18.36 -33.73 4.55
N GLU A 469 -17.79 -34.90 4.28
CA GLU A 469 -17.29 -35.90 5.21
C GLU A 469 -15.78 -35.73 5.49
N ASP A 470 -15.09 -34.89 4.69
CA ASP A 470 -13.68 -34.54 4.90
C ASP A 470 -13.47 -34.00 6.33
N PRO A 471 -12.42 -34.41 7.08
CA PRO A 471 -12.22 -34.00 8.47
C PRO A 471 -12.22 -32.48 8.69
N SER A 472 -11.72 -31.71 7.71
CA SER A 472 -11.69 -30.24 7.68
C SER A 472 -13.10 -29.67 7.51
N ALA A 473 -13.87 -30.21 6.55
CA ALA A 473 -15.25 -29.79 6.28
C ALA A 473 -16.18 -30.20 7.45
N ALA A 474 -16.11 -31.44 7.89
CA ALA A 474 -16.96 -31.99 8.95
C ALA A 474 -16.73 -31.29 10.31
N SER A 475 -15.48 -30.88 10.63
CA SER A 475 -15.20 -30.07 11.83
C SER A 475 -15.77 -28.65 11.70
N ALA A 476 -15.57 -27.98 10.57
CA ALA A 476 -16.16 -26.67 10.30
C ALA A 476 -17.70 -26.68 10.32
N ARG A 477 -18.36 -27.73 9.79
CA ARG A 477 -19.82 -27.88 9.88
C ARG A 477 -20.29 -28.03 11.32
N ARG A 478 -19.60 -28.84 12.15
CA ARG A 478 -19.88 -28.94 13.59
C ARG A 478 -19.74 -27.57 14.29
N TRP A 479 -18.71 -26.81 13.96
CA TRP A 479 -18.50 -25.46 14.49
C TRP A 479 -19.63 -24.51 14.11
N ILE A 480 -20.01 -24.45 12.82
CA ILE A 480 -21.11 -23.63 12.31
C ILE A 480 -22.42 -23.95 13.05
N HIS A 481 -22.71 -25.24 13.28
CA HIS A 481 -23.93 -25.68 13.97
C HIS A 481 -23.91 -25.35 15.48
N ALA A 482 -22.76 -25.52 16.15
CA ALA A 482 -22.59 -25.16 17.56
C ALA A 482 -22.81 -23.65 17.82
N GLU A 483 -22.43 -22.81 16.85
CA GLU A 483 -22.62 -21.35 16.89
C GLU A 483 -23.96 -20.90 16.29
N GLY A 484 -24.93 -21.81 16.14
CA GLY A 484 -26.32 -21.50 15.76
C GLY A 484 -26.63 -21.48 14.25
N GLY A 485 -25.66 -21.79 13.40
CA GLY A 485 -25.82 -21.88 11.95
C GLY A 485 -25.66 -20.55 11.20
N ALA A 486 -25.57 -20.63 9.87
CA ALA A 486 -25.23 -19.51 9.00
C ALA A 486 -26.23 -18.33 9.00
N VAL A 487 -27.38 -18.45 9.67
CA VAL A 487 -28.31 -17.32 9.88
C VAL A 487 -27.68 -16.15 10.65
N TYR A 488 -26.68 -16.43 11.51
CA TYR A 488 -25.97 -15.44 12.33
C TYR A 488 -24.73 -14.83 11.65
N THR A 489 -24.49 -15.10 10.36
CA THR A 489 -23.34 -14.47 9.66
C THR A 489 -23.55 -12.95 9.51
N PRO A 490 -22.50 -12.11 9.54
CA PRO A 490 -22.61 -10.65 9.36
C PRO A 490 -23.12 -10.24 7.96
N LEU A 491 -23.44 -8.95 7.78
CA LEU A 491 -23.99 -8.38 6.54
C LEU A 491 -23.25 -8.83 5.26
N TRP A 492 -21.92 -8.83 5.26
CA TRP A 492 -21.14 -9.26 4.09
C TRP A 492 -21.31 -10.76 3.79
N GLY A 493 -21.39 -11.60 4.83
CA GLY A 493 -21.72 -13.01 4.70
C GLY A 493 -23.13 -13.21 4.15
N LYS A 494 -24.13 -12.49 4.72
CA LYS A 494 -25.52 -12.56 4.25
C LYS A 494 -25.64 -12.15 2.79
N MET A 495 -24.94 -11.10 2.36
CA MET A 495 -24.89 -10.68 0.96
C MET A 495 -24.31 -11.78 0.04
N TRP A 496 -23.17 -12.38 0.39
CA TRP A 496 -22.61 -13.49 -0.40
C TRP A 496 -23.53 -14.72 -0.43
N LEU A 497 -24.18 -15.08 0.68
CA LEU A 497 -25.14 -16.18 0.71
C LEU A 497 -26.40 -15.89 -0.14
N CYS A 498 -26.87 -14.63 -0.18
CA CYS A 498 -27.95 -14.21 -1.08
C CYS A 498 -27.54 -14.33 -2.55
N ILE A 499 -26.32 -13.90 -2.89
CA ILE A 499 -25.74 -14.05 -4.23
C ILE A 499 -25.66 -15.53 -4.63
N LEU A 500 -25.38 -16.43 -3.68
CA LEU A 500 -25.38 -17.89 -3.90
C LEU A 500 -26.76 -18.59 -3.80
N GLY A 501 -27.84 -17.86 -3.52
CA GLY A 501 -29.17 -18.48 -3.29
C GLY A 501 -29.26 -19.35 -2.02
N LEU A 502 -28.30 -19.19 -1.11
CA LEU A 502 -28.19 -19.87 0.19
C LEU A 502 -28.78 -19.07 1.35
N PHE A 503 -29.33 -17.87 1.10
CA PHE A 503 -29.94 -17.00 2.10
C PHE A 503 -30.95 -16.08 1.38
N SER A 504 -32.06 -15.72 2.03
CA SER A 504 -33.03 -14.78 1.40
C SER A 504 -32.65 -13.33 1.67
N TYR A 505 -32.69 -12.49 0.63
CA TYR A 505 -32.56 -11.03 0.74
C TYR A 505 -33.53 -10.41 1.77
N ASP A 506 -34.66 -11.07 2.04
CA ASP A 506 -35.63 -10.62 3.03
C ASP A 506 -35.13 -10.76 4.49
N GLY A 507 -34.02 -11.49 4.71
CA GLY A 507 -33.28 -11.57 5.97
C GLY A 507 -32.03 -10.69 6.04
N VAL A 508 -31.80 -9.82 5.06
CA VAL A 508 -30.73 -8.81 5.10
C VAL A 508 -31.29 -7.53 5.73
N SER A 509 -30.47 -6.78 6.48
CA SER A 509 -30.83 -5.42 6.91
C SER A 509 -31.20 -4.57 5.68
N PRO A 510 -32.38 -3.92 5.62
CA PRO A 510 -32.83 -3.16 4.45
C PRO A 510 -31.79 -2.14 3.97
N LEU A 511 -31.24 -2.38 2.79
CA LEU A 511 -30.34 -1.49 2.08
C LEU A 511 -31.14 -0.60 1.10
N LEU A 512 -30.56 0.55 0.71
CA LEU A 512 -31.22 1.51 -0.19
C LEU A 512 -30.43 1.66 -1.50
N PRO A 513 -30.78 0.93 -2.58
CA PRO A 513 -30.22 1.17 -3.92
C PRO A 513 -30.40 2.62 -4.41
N GLU A 514 -31.44 3.32 -3.99
CA GLU A 514 -31.65 4.73 -4.38
C GLU A 514 -30.59 5.69 -3.78
N LEU A 515 -29.67 5.22 -2.92
CA LEU A 515 -28.60 6.01 -2.30
C LEU A 515 -27.66 6.69 -3.31
N ILE A 516 -27.42 6.07 -4.47
CA ILE A 516 -26.59 6.66 -5.54
C ILE A 516 -27.23 7.90 -6.19
N LEU A 517 -28.55 8.08 -6.03
CA LEU A 517 -29.28 9.24 -6.56
C LEU A 517 -29.25 10.45 -5.62
N LEU A 518 -28.67 10.33 -4.42
CA LEU A 518 -28.65 11.41 -3.43
C LEU A 518 -27.67 12.55 -3.81
N PRO A 519 -28.13 13.81 -3.87
CA PRO A 519 -27.27 14.97 -4.16
C PRO A 519 -26.03 15.11 -3.27
N ARG A 520 -24.94 15.62 -3.85
CA ARG A 520 -23.61 15.79 -3.20
C ARG A 520 -23.62 16.54 -1.87
N TRP A 521 -24.62 17.38 -1.63
CA TRP A 521 -24.72 18.15 -0.38
C TRP A 521 -25.28 17.34 0.80
N ILE A 522 -25.98 16.23 0.57
CA ILE A 522 -26.45 15.33 1.63
C ILE A 522 -25.24 14.65 2.29
N PRO A 523 -25.07 14.67 3.63
CA PRO A 523 -23.90 14.08 4.30
C PRO A 523 -23.66 12.60 4.01
N PHE A 524 -24.74 11.86 3.76
CA PHE A 524 -24.76 10.41 3.53
C PHE A 524 -24.79 10.00 2.04
N SER A 525 -24.62 10.93 1.10
CA SER A 525 -24.55 10.60 -0.33
C SER A 525 -23.32 9.73 -0.62
N ILE A 526 -23.49 8.68 -1.43
CA ILE A 526 -22.49 7.62 -1.64
C ILE A 526 -21.12 8.16 -2.11
N GLN A 527 -21.12 9.25 -2.89
CA GLN A 527 -19.91 9.94 -3.37
C GLN A 527 -19.00 10.53 -2.27
N ARG A 528 -19.54 10.67 -1.05
CA ARG A 528 -18.85 11.23 0.11
C ARG A 528 -18.34 10.15 1.08
N MET A 529 -18.71 8.90 0.85
CA MET A 529 -18.20 7.76 1.62
C MET A 529 -16.72 7.52 1.30
N TRP A 530 -16.00 6.90 2.23
CA TRP A 530 -14.65 6.39 2.00
C TRP A 530 -14.59 5.54 0.73
N CYS A 531 -13.51 5.64 -0.04
CA CYS A 531 -13.38 5.01 -1.37
C CYS A 531 -13.66 3.50 -1.33
N HIS A 532 -13.03 2.74 -0.44
CA HIS A 532 -13.22 1.30 -0.23
C HIS A 532 -14.68 0.93 0.07
N SER A 533 -15.29 1.58 1.06
CA SER A 533 -16.72 1.37 1.37
C SER A 533 -17.60 1.71 0.17
N ARG A 534 -17.31 2.78 -0.55
CA ARG A 534 -18.05 3.21 -1.73
C ARG A 534 -18.02 2.15 -2.83
N ILE A 535 -16.83 1.73 -3.27
CA ILE A 535 -16.64 0.78 -4.37
C ILE A 535 -17.09 -0.66 -4.05
N ILE A 536 -17.11 -1.09 -2.79
CA ILE A 536 -17.73 -2.36 -2.38
C ILE A 536 -19.27 -2.22 -2.27
N THR A 537 -19.76 -1.05 -1.87
CA THR A 537 -21.21 -0.78 -1.78
C THR A 537 -21.89 -0.72 -3.16
N LEU A 538 -21.19 -0.29 -4.22
CA LEU A 538 -21.73 -0.23 -5.58
C LEU A 538 -22.32 -1.59 -6.06
N PRO A 539 -21.54 -2.69 -6.17
CA PRO A 539 -22.06 -3.98 -6.63
C PRO A 539 -22.99 -4.65 -5.61
N PHE A 540 -22.79 -4.47 -4.29
CA PHE A 540 -23.73 -4.99 -3.29
C PHE A 540 -25.12 -4.36 -3.41
N LEU A 541 -25.22 -3.05 -3.64
CA LEU A 541 -26.52 -2.38 -3.86
C LEU A 541 -27.12 -2.71 -5.23
N TYR A 542 -26.30 -2.96 -6.24
CA TYR A 542 -26.75 -3.48 -7.54
C TYR A 542 -27.42 -4.86 -7.40
N LEU A 543 -26.72 -5.84 -6.81
CA LEU A 543 -27.20 -7.21 -6.64
C LEU A 543 -28.39 -7.28 -5.67
N PHE A 544 -28.35 -6.52 -4.57
CA PHE A 544 -29.50 -6.36 -3.65
C PHE A 544 -30.71 -5.78 -4.35
N GLY A 545 -30.54 -4.70 -5.14
CA GLY A 545 -31.62 -4.01 -5.83
C GLY A 545 -32.24 -4.84 -6.97
N LEU A 546 -31.46 -5.72 -7.60
CA LEU A 546 -31.93 -6.73 -8.56
C LEU A 546 -32.58 -7.96 -7.90
N ARG A 547 -32.29 -8.22 -6.61
CA ARG A 547 -32.53 -9.52 -5.94
C ARG A 547 -31.86 -10.70 -6.67
N TRP A 548 -30.67 -10.47 -7.22
CA TRP A 548 -29.96 -11.46 -8.03
C TRP A 548 -29.41 -12.62 -7.17
N SER A 549 -29.59 -13.85 -7.64
CA SER A 549 -29.03 -15.07 -7.04
C SER A 549 -28.59 -16.03 -8.15
N ALA A 550 -27.61 -16.87 -7.83
CA ALA A 550 -27.08 -17.91 -8.71
C ALA A 550 -28.13 -18.96 -9.09
N SER A 551 -27.93 -19.60 -10.25
CA SER A 551 -28.73 -20.73 -10.72
C SER A 551 -28.79 -21.88 -9.68
N PRO A 552 -29.91 -22.59 -9.56
CA PRO A 552 -29.99 -23.82 -8.77
C PRO A 552 -28.93 -24.84 -9.20
N HIS A 553 -28.27 -25.49 -8.23
CA HIS A 553 -27.22 -26.47 -8.46
C HIS A 553 -27.19 -27.47 -7.30
N PRO A 554 -26.98 -28.79 -7.51
CA PRO A 554 -27.05 -29.79 -6.45
C PRO A 554 -26.18 -29.50 -5.22
N LEU A 555 -24.99 -28.91 -5.42
CA LEU A 555 -24.13 -28.49 -4.30
C LEU A 555 -24.75 -27.36 -3.47
N LEU A 556 -25.46 -26.42 -4.09
CA LEU A 556 -26.14 -25.34 -3.36
C LEU A 556 -27.32 -25.90 -2.56
N ASP A 557 -28.02 -26.92 -3.08
CA ASP A 557 -29.09 -27.60 -2.34
C ASP A 557 -28.55 -28.45 -1.18
N ALA A 558 -27.39 -29.11 -1.35
CA ALA A 558 -26.67 -29.73 -0.24
C ALA A 558 -26.24 -28.70 0.82
N LEU A 559 -25.69 -27.55 0.40
CA LEU A 559 -25.28 -26.47 1.31
C LEU A 559 -26.45 -25.88 2.13
N LYS A 560 -27.68 -25.87 1.61
CA LYS A 560 -28.90 -25.49 2.38
C LYS A 560 -29.19 -26.45 3.54
N MET A 561 -28.75 -27.71 3.46
CA MET A 561 -28.85 -28.71 4.52
C MET A 561 -27.60 -28.73 5.41
N GLU A 562 -26.43 -28.39 4.87
CA GLU A 562 -25.16 -28.40 5.60
C GLU A 562 -24.95 -27.17 6.50
N LEU A 563 -25.43 -25.98 6.12
CA LEU A 563 -25.10 -24.71 6.78
C LEU A 563 -26.07 -24.28 7.89
N PHE A 564 -27.23 -24.93 8.01
CA PHE A 564 -28.35 -24.45 8.83
C PHE A 564 -28.83 -25.51 9.82
N VAL A 565 -29.02 -25.10 11.08
CA VAL A 565 -29.47 -25.97 12.18
C VAL A 565 -30.97 -26.30 12.07
N GLN A 566 -31.76 -25.41 11.46
CA GLN A 566 -33.18 -25.61 11.19
C GLN A 566 -33.43 -25.85 9.69
N PRO A 567 -34.46 -26.61 9.29
CA PRO A 567 -34.76 -26.89 7.88
C PRO A 567 -34.91 -25.60 7.06
N PHE A 568 -34.21 -25.51 5.93
CA PHE A 568 -34.07 -24.27 5.14
C PHE A 568 -35.41 -23.57 4.82
N ALA A 569 -36.43 -24.36 4.42
CA ALA A 569 -37.76 -23.86 4.10
C ALA A 569 -38.54 -23.30 5.31
N SER A 570 -38.12 -23.59 6.54
CA SER A 570 -38.74 -23.07 7.77
C SER A 570 -38.12 -21.74 8.27
N ILE A 571 -37.05 -21.25 7.64
CA ILE A 571 -36.31 -20.09 8.12
C ILE A 571 -37.16 -18.82 7.92
N CYS A 572 -37.61 -18.23 9.04
CA CYS A 572 -38.24 -16.91 9.05
C CYS A 572 -37.17 -15.82 8.87
N TRP A 573 -36.68 -15.65 7.64
CA TRP A 573 -35.53 -14.80 7.29
C TRP A 573 -35.57 -13.40 7.92
N ARG A 574 -36.75 -12.76 7.95
CA ARG A 574 -36.95 -11.41 8.52
C ARG A 574 -36.56 -11.29 10.01
N ARG A 575 -36.55 -12.40 10.77
CA ARG A 575 -36.07 -12.45 12.16
C ARG A 575 -34.57 -12.15 12.23
N TYR A 576 -33.77 -12.70 11.31
CA TYR A 576 -32.31 -12.72 11.39
C TYR A 576 -31.63 -11.47 10.80
N ARG A 577 -32.40 -10.45 10.39
CA ARG A 577 -31.90 -9.21 9.78
C ARG A 577 -30.83 -8.48 10.59
N TYR A 578 -30.99 -8.43 11.91
CA TYR A 578 -30.10 -7.75 12.84
C TYR A 578 -29.39 -8.71 13.80
N GLU A 579 -29.56 -10.02 13.59
CA GLU A 579 -28.92 -11.07 14.38
C GLU A 579 -27.55 -11.37 13.79
N VAL A 580 -26.51 -11.35 14.63
CA VAL A 580 -25.11 -11.56 14.24
C VAL A 580 -24.43 -12.37 15.34
N CYS A 581 -23.55 -13.30 14.96
CA CYS A 581 -22.78 -14.07 15.93
C CYS A 581 -21.93 -13.13 16.81
N PRO A 582 -21.98 -13.24 18.15
CA PRO A 582 -21.20 -12.38 19.05
C PRO A 582 -19.70 -12.37 18.78
N LYS A 583 -19.15 -13.45 18.20
CA LYS A 583 -17.72 -13.58 17.84
C LYS A 583 -17.31 -12.72 16.63
N ASP A 584 -18.25 -12.28 15.80
CA ASP A 584 -18.00 -11.45 14.61
C ASP A 584 -18.23 -9.94 14.90
N LEU A 585 -18.99 -9.62 15.94
CA LEU A 585 -19.52 -8.27 16.18
C LEU A 585 -18.47 -7.36 16.83
N TYR A 586 -17.77 -6.53 16.03
CA TYR A 586 -16.78 -5.55 16.51
C TYR A 586 -17.31 -4.09 16.54
N THR A 587 -18.33 -3.79 15.74
CA THR A 587 -19.03 -2.50 15.70
C THR A 587 -20.54 -2.71 15.83
N PRO A 588 -21.07 -2.77 17.07
CA PRO A 588 -22.50 -2.88 17.32
C PRO A 588 -23.32 -1.78 16.61
N VAL A 589 -24.30 -2.20 15.78
CA VAL A 589 -25.17 -1.33 14.98
C VAL A 589 -25.80 -0.23 15.84
N SER A 590 -25.65 1.03 15.43
CA SER A 590 -26.12 2.20 16.21
C SER A 590 -27.64 2.24 16.34
N SER A 591 -28.16 2.89 17.39
CA SER A 591 -29.60 3.08 17.55
C SER A 591 -30.23 3.90 16.42
N ILE A 592 -29.48 4.79 15.77
CA ILE A 592 -29.94 5.56 14.62
C ILE A 592 -30.08 4.67 13.40
N LEU A 593 -29.09 3.82 13.12
CA LEU A 593 -29.18 2.86 12.02
C LEU A 593 -30.31 1.85 12.25
N LYS A 594 -30.52 1.38 13.50
CA LYS A 594 -31.68 0.53 13.86
C LYS A 594 -33.04 1.22 13.62
N VAL A 595 -33.13 2.55 13.74
CA VAL A 595 -34.33 3.32 13.37
C VAL A 595 -34.41 3.52 11.86
N ALA A 596 -33.31 3.88 11.19
CA ALA A 596 -33.25 4.06 9.75
C ALA A 596 -33.64 2.77 9.00
N SER A 597 -33.09 1.62 9.36
CA SER A 597 -33.42 0.32 8.75
C SER A 597 -34.89 -0.09 8.95
N ARG A 598 -35.58 0.39 10.00
CA ARG A 598 -37.04 0.21 10.15
C ARG A 598 -37.83 1.08 9.16
N VAL A 599 -37.40 2.32 8.91
CA VAL A 599 -38.01 3.19 7.90
C VAL A 599 -37.73 2.65 6.49
N LEU A 600 -36.50 2.16 6.25
CA LEU A 600 -36.12 1.52 4.99
C LEU A 600 -36.87 0.20 4.74
N ASP A 601 -37.22 -0.58 5.77
CA ASP A 601 -38.11 -1.75 5.59
C ASP A 601 -39.50 -1.35 5.05
N LEU A 602 -40.05 -0.21 5.48
CA LEU A 602 -41.35 0.26 4.98
C LEU A 602 -41.27 0.63 3.50
N TYR A 603 -40.15 1.24 3.07
CA TYR A 603 -39.88 1.53 1.66
C TYR A 603 -39.63 0.27 0.83
N GLU A 604 -38.77 -0.63 1.30
CA GLU A 604 -38.29 -1.79 0.56
C GLU A 604 -39.37 -2.88 0.35
N ARG A 605 -40.51 -2.78 1.07
CA ARG A 605 -41.72 -3.55 0.76
C ARG A 605 -42.36 -3.16 -0.59
N ARG A 606 -42.21 -1.91 -1.03
CA ARG A 606 -42.75 -1.35 -2.29
C ARG A 606 -41.85 -0.22 -2.83
N PRO A 607 -40.62 -0.52 -3.29
CA PRO A 607 -39.71 0.49 -3.82
C PRO A 607 -40.24 1.08 -5.14
N ILE A 608 -39.85 2.32 -5.44
CA ILE A 608 -40.33 3.04 -6.62
C ILE A 608 -39.60 2.51 -7.86
N SER A 609 -40.27 1.67 -8.65
CA SER A 609 -39.67 0.86 -9.73
C SER A 609 -38.94 1.65 -10.83
N PHE A 610 -39.28 2.92 -11.04
CA PHE A 610 -38.51 3.82 -11.91
C PHE A 610 -37.18 4.23 -11.26
N LEU A 611 -37.20 4.68 -10.00
CA LEU A 611 -35.99 5.07 -9.27
C LEU A 611 -35.07 3.87 -9.04
N ARG A 612 -35.62 2.69 -8.71
CA ARG A 612 -34.86 1.43 -8.59
C ARG A 612 -34.11 1.10 -9.87
N ARG A 613 -34.76 1.13 -11.03
CA ARG A 613 -34.10 0.89 -12.32
C ARG A 613 -33.07 1.95 -12.67
N TYR A 614 -33.36 3.23 -12.45
CA TYR A 614 -32.41 4.31 -12.73
C TYR A 614 -31.17 4.26 -11.81
N ALA A 615 -31.36 3.91 -10.54
CA ALA A 615 -30.27 3.68 -9.59
C ALA A 615 -29.41 2.48 -10.00
N LEU A 616 -30.02 1.35 -10.40
CA LEU A 616 -29.29 0.18 -10.91
C LEU A 616 -28.46 0.51 -12.16
N GLU A 617 -28.98 1.32 -13.08
CA GLU A 617 -28.21 1.79 -14.25
C GLU A 617 -27.05 2.70 -13.83
N LYS A 618 -27.22 3.54 -12.80
CA LYS A 618 -26.12 4.34 -12.25
C LYS A 618 -25.07 3.48 -11.53
N TYR A 619 -25.46 2.44 -10.80
CA TYR A 619 -24.49 1.49 -10.23
C TYR A 619 -23.67 0.81 -11.33
N TRP A 620 -24.32 0.34 -12.40
CA TRP A 620 -23.63 -0.22 -13.56
C TRP A 620 -22.60 0.76 -14.16
N GLN A 621 -23.01 2.02 -14.41
CA GLN A 621 -22.10 3.05 -14.92
C GLN A 621 -20.89 3.31 -14.00
N HIS A 622 -21.06 3.33 -12.68
CA HIS A 622 -19.92 3.52 -11.77
C HIS A 622 -19.04 2.27 -11.60
N ILE A 623 -19.60 1.05 -11.72
CA ILE A 623 -18.86 -0.22 -11.69
C ILE A 623 -17.99 -0.35 -12.94
N ALA A 624 -18.60 -0.22 -14.12
CA ALA A 624 -17.91 -0.29 -15.41
C ALA A 624 -16.87 0.82 -15.60
N TYR A 625 -17.03 1.97 -14.93
CA TYR A 625 -16.01 3.01 -14.89
C TYR A 625 -14.83 2.68 -13.97
N ASP A 626 -15.04 2.10 -12.78
CA ASP A 626 -13.92 1.64 -11.95
C ASP A 626 -13.11 0.59 -12.71
N ASP A 627 -13.79 -0.33 -13.42
CA ASP A 627 -13.15 -1.30 -14.31
C ASP A 627 -12.27 -0.64 -15.38
N GLU A 628 -12.82 0.29 -16.18
CA GLU A 628 -12.05 0.99 -17.23
C GLU A 628 -10.88 1.82 -16.66
N SER A 629 -11.16 2.63 -15.62
CA SER A 629 -10.21 3.59 -15.04
C SER A 629 -9.17 2.97 -14.08
N THR A 630 -9.17 1.64 -13.93
CA THR A 630 -8.19 0.86 -13.17
C THR A 630 -7.60 -0.29 -14.00
N HIS A 631 -7.79 -0.27 -15.33
CA HIS A 631 -7.33 -1.32 -16.25
C HIS A 631 -7.78 -2.73 -15.81
N PHE A 632 -9.01 -2.85 -15.31
CA PHE A 632 -9.60 -4.10 -14.80
C PHE A 632 -8.86 -4.72 -13.61
N ILE A 633 -8.01 -3.95 -12.90
CA ILE A 633 -7.42 -4.36 -11.62
C ILE A 633 -8.35 -4.02 -10.44
N CYS A 634 -9.17 -2.97 -10.56
CA CYS A 634 -10.00 -2.39 -9.50
C CYS A 634 -9.18 -1.85 -8.30
N LEU A 635 -9.83 -1.24 -7.31
CA LEU A 635 -9.14 -0.79 -6.08
C LEU A 635 -8.62 -1.96 -5.24
N GLY A 636 -9.40 -3.05 -5.11
CA GLY A 636 -9.03 -4.18 -4.26
C GLY A 636 -9.78 -5.48 -4.56
N PRO A 637 -9.42 -6.59 -3.87
CA PRO A 637 -9.86 -7.94 -4.20
C PRO A 637 -11.38 -8.13 -4.13
N VAL A 638 -12.03 -7.56 -3.10
CA VAL A 638 -13.47 -7.71 -2.87
C VAL A 638 -14.27 -7.09 -4.01
N ASN A 639 -13.91 -5.88 -4.45
CA ASN A 639 -14.61 -5.23 -5.56
C ASN A 639 -14.14 -5.77 -6.91
N LYS A 640 -12.90 -6.24 -7.06
CA LYS A 640 -12.47 -6.97 -8.26
C LYS A 640 -13.36 -8.19 -8.52
N CYS A 641 -13.61 -9.05 -7.53
CA CYS A 641 -14.49 -10.20 -7.71
C CYS A 641 -15.96 -9.82 -7.95
N LEU A 642 -16.47 -8.79 -7.25
CA LEU A 642 -17.86 -8.35 -7.39
C LEU A 642 -18.12 -7.59 -8.71
N ASN A 643 -17.20 -6.75 -9.16
CA ASN A 643 -17.27 -6.07 -10.46
C ASN A 643 -17.19 -7.10 -11.60
N MET A 644 -16.24 -8.04 -11.53
CA MET A 644 -16.12 -9.15 -12.49
C MET A 644 -17.42 -9.97 -12.59
N LEU A 645 -18.06 -10.27 -11.45
CA LEU A 645 -19.36 -10.93 -11.40
C LEU A 645 -20.47 -10.07 -12.02
N VAL A 646 -20.59 -8.78 -11.66
CA VAL A 646 -21.62 -7.88 -12.21
C VAL A 646 -21.46 -7.69 -13.72
N THR A 647 -20.23 -7.55 -14.21
CA THR A 647 -19.91 -7.46 -15.64
C THR A 647 -20.24 -8.76 -16.38
N TRP A 648 -20.00 -9.94 -15.79
CA TRP A 648 -20.49 -11.21 -16.35
C TRP A 648 -22.02 -11.30 -16.38
N ILE A 649 -22.71 -10.88 -15.31
CA ILE A 649 -24.20 -10.84 -15.25
C ILE A 649 -24.78 -9.90 -16.31
N ARG A 650 -24.07 -8.81 -16.64
CA ARG A 650 -24.57 -7.71 -17.48
C ARG A 650 -24.22 -7.82 -18.96
N GLU A 651 -23.00 -8.26 -19.29
CA GLU A 651 -22.50 -8.35 -20.67
C GLU A 651 -22.18 -9.79 -21.11
N GLY A 652 -22.11 -10.76 -20.18
CA GLY A 652 -21.84 -12.17 -20.46
C GLY A 652 -20.36 -12.54 -20.59
N GLU A 653 -20.08 -13.84 -20.64
CA GLU A 653 -18.73 -14.43 -20.63
C GLU A 653 -17.88 -14.07 -21.85
N ASN A 654 -18.51 -13.80 -22.99
CA ASN A 654 -17.84 -13.41 -24.23
C ASN A 654 -17.60 -11.89 -24.34
N SER A 655 -17.96 -11.09 -23.32
CA SER A 655 -17.74 -9.65 -23.33
C SER A 655 -16.27 -9.27 -23.18
N ALA A 656 -15.83 -8.26 -23.91
CA ALA A 656 -14.45 -7.78 -23.84
C ALA A 656 -14.08 -7.25 -22.43
N ARG A 657 -15.05 -6.67 -21.69
CA ARG A 657 -14.87 -6.27 -20.29
C ARG A 657 -14.59 -7.47 -19.38
N TYR A 658 -15.37 -8.55 -19.50
CA TYR A 658 -15.17 -9.74 -18.69
C TYR A 658 -13.84 -10.45 -19.01
N GLN A 659 -13.45 -10.49 -20.29
CA GLN A 659 -12.16 -11.06 -20.70
C GLN A 659 -10.95 -10.28 -20.14
N LEU A 660 -11.03 -8.94 -20.03
CA LEU A 660 -10.00 -8.14 -19.36
C LEU A 660 -9.98 -8.38 -17.83
N HIS A 661 -11.15 -8.57 -17.20
CA HIS A 661 -11.20 -8.99 -15.79
C HIS A 661 -10.45 -10.30 -15.54
N LEU A 662 -10.61 -11.30 -16.42
CA LEU A 662 -9.91 -12.59 -16.36
C LEU A 662 -8.38 -12.44 -16.53
N GLN A 663 -7.92 -11.62 -17.47
CA GLN A 663 -6.48 -11.34 -17.64
C GLN A 663 -5.84 -10.78 -16.35
N HIS A 664 -6.60 -9.99 -15.59
CA HIS A 664 -6.15 -9.31 -14.38
C HIS A 664 -6.60 -9.98 -13.06
N ILE A 665 -7.17 -11.19 -13.05
CA ILE A 665 -7.54 -11.86 -11.78
C ILE A 665 -6.32 -12.50 -11.09
N ASN A 666 -5.37 -13.00 -11.87
CA ASN A 666 -4.13 -13.59 -11.35
C ASN A 666 -3.22 -12.56 -10.66
N ASP A 667 -3.36 -11.26 -10.96
CA ASP A 667 -2.60 -10.18 -10.30
C ASP A 667 -2.86 -10.09 -8.78
N TYR A 668 -3.91 -10.75 -8.26
CA TYR A 668 -4.21 -10.83 -6.83
C TYR A 668 -3.76 -12.15 -6.16
N LEU A 669 -3.30 -13.14 -6.93
CA LEU A 669 -3.05 -14.49 -6.42
C LEU A 669 -1.58 -14.66 -6.01
N PHE A 670 -1.35 -15.00 -4.73
CA PHE A 670 -0.02 -15.21 -4.19
C PHE A 670 0.16 -16.64 -3.66
N MET A 671 1.31 -17.24 -4.00
CA MET A 671 1.70 -18.59 -3.57
C MET A 671 2.62 -18.49 -2.36
N SER A 672 2.42 -19.36 -1.36
CA SER A 672 3.15 -19.31 -0.09
C SER A 672 3.46 -20.70 0.47
N PRO A 673 4.30 -20.83 1.53
CA PRO A 673 4.63 -22.12 2.12
C PRO A 673 3.39 -22.87 2.66
N TYR A 674 2.30 -22.13 2.93
CA TYR A 674 1.03 -22.66 3.45
C TYR A 674 -0.01 -22.98 2.38
N GLY A 675 0.14 -22.43 1.16
CA GLY A 675 -0.81 -22.56 0.06
C GLY A 675 -0.97 -21.28 -0.76
N MET A 676 -1.86 -21.30 -1.74
CA MET A 676 -2.23 -20.13 -2.56
C MET A 676 -3.41 -19.37 -1.94
N TYR A 677 -3.36 -18.03 -1.98
CA TYR A 677 -4.42 -17.16 -1.47
C TYR A 677 -4.63 -15.90 -2.31
N MET A 678 -5.76 -15.23 -2.11
CA MET A 678 -6.02 -13.90 -2.68
C MET A 678 -5.50 -12.80 -1.73
N SER A 679 -4.64 -11.92 -2.25
CA SER A 679 -4.01 -10.82 -1.51
C SER A 679 -4.96 -9.62 -1.32
N GLY A 680 -4.71 -8.80 -0.29
CA GLY A 680 -5.52 -7.61 0.06
C GLY A 680 -5.48 -6.45 -0.96
N TYR A 681 -4.50 -6.49 -1.86
CA TYR A 681 -4.34 -5.69 -3.08
C TYR A 681 -3.66 -6.58 -4.12
N ASN A 682 -3.42 -6.09 -5.33
CA ASN A 682 -2.61 -6.76 -6.36
C ASN A 682 -1.08 -6.78 -6.04
N GLY A 683 -0.72 -6.87 -4.76
CA GLY A 683 0.62 -6.75 -4.19
C GLY A 683 0.86 -5.45 -3.38
N SER A 684 2.06 -5.32 -2.84
CA SER A 684 2.58 -4.18 -2.05
C SER A 684 3.83 -3.56 -2.69
N GLN A 685 3.98 -3.71 -4.01
CA GLN A 685 5.25 -3.61 -4.73
C GLN A 685 5.96 -2.27 -4.53
N LEU A 686 5.26 -1.14 -4.76
CA LEU A 686 5.86 0.17 -4.56
C LEU A 686 6.12 0.45 -3.07
N TRP A 687 5.16 0.13 -2.21
CA TRP A 687 5.28 0.37 -0.77
C TRP A 687 6.56 -0.26 -0.20
N ASP A 688 6.75 -1.56 -0.43
CA ASP A 688 7.94 -2.28 0.02
C ASP A 688 9.23 -1.73 -0.62
N THR A 689 9.22 -1.51 -1.94
CA THR A 689 10.38 -0.97 -2.68
C THR A 689 10.80 0.41 -2.16
N SER A 690 9.82 1.29 -1.87
CA SER A 690 10.08 2.63 -1.34
C SER A 690 10.69 2.61 0.07
N PHE A 691 10.35 1.61 0.89
CA PHE A 691 10.98 1.41 2.20
C PHE A 691 12.34 0.71 2.11
N VAL A 692 12.59 -0.18 1.15
CA VAL A 692 13.92 -0.78 0.95
C VAL A 692 14.93 0.26 0.47
N VAL A 693 14.55 1.15 -0.46
CA VAL A 693 15.39 2.30 -0.86
C VAL A 693 15.69 3.19 0.35
N GLN A 694 14.68 3.56 1.14
CA GLN A 694 14.87 4.39 2.33
C GLN A 694 15.76 3.74 3.40
N ALA A 695 15.58 2.44 3.67
CA ALA A 695 16.43 1.68 4.59
C ALA A 695 17.89 1.66 4.11
N THR A 696 18.12 1.46 2.80
CA THR A 696 19.46 1.42 2.18
C THR A 696 20.16 2.79 2.27
N CYS A 697 19.45 3.88 1.98
CA CYS A 697 19.94 5.25 2.16
C CYS A 697 20.18 5.61 3.64
N ALA A 698 19.35 5.13 4.57
CA ALA A 698 19.57 5.30 6.01
C ALA A 698 20.82 4.55 6.52
N CYS A 699 21.22 3.48 5.82
CA CYS A 699 22.48 2.77 6.01
C CYS A 699 23.67 3.40 5.28
N LYS A 700 23.47 4.48 4.50
CA LYS A 700 24.49 5.13 3.64
C LYS A 700 25.20 4.11 2.72
N SER A 701 24.42 3.18 2.19
CA SER A 701 24.89 2.00 1.45
C SER A 701 24.33 1.95 0.02
N GLU A 702 23.62 2.98 -0.42
CA GLU A 702 23.01 3.07 -1.76
C GLU A 702 24.05 2.99 -2.89
N MET A 703 25.25 3.56 -2.66
CA MET A 703 26.37 3.49 -3.62
C MET A 703 27.09 2.13 -3.62
N LEU A 704 26.77 1.22 -2.69
CA LEU A 704 27.32 -0.16 -2.67
C LEU A 704 26.46 -1.14 -3.50
N PHE A 705 25.23 -0.74 -3.83
CA PHE A 705 24.26 -1.54 -4.60
C PHE A 705 23.72 -0.72 -5.79
N PRO A 706 24.59 -0.21 -6.69
CA PRO A 706 24.18 0.74 -7.72
C PRO A 706 23.23 0.13 -8.76
N ASN A 707 23.37 -1.15 -9.08
CA ASN A 707 22.50 -1.84 -10.03
C ASN A 707 21.08 -1.99 -9.45
N GLU A 708 21.01 -2.39 -8.18
CA GLU A 708 19.80 -2.62 -7.42
C GLU A 708 19.04 -1.30 -7.18
N MET A 709 19.77 -0.23 -6.79
CA MET A 709 19.18 1.10 -6.62
C MET A 709 18.74 1.72 -7.95
N THR A 710 19.44 1.47 -9.06
CA THR A 710 19.01 1.95 -10.40
C THR A 710 17.77 1.20 -10.89
N LEU A 711 17.70 -0.11 -10.68
CA LEU A 711 16.50 -0.91 -10.94
C LEU A 711 15.32 -0.45 -10.07
N ALA A 712 15.53 -0.20 -8.77
CA ALA A 712 14.50 0.32 -7.87
C ALA A 712 14.03 1.73 -8.26
N HIS A 713 14.95 2.62 -8.66
CA HIS A 713 14.59 3.95 -9.16
C HIS A 713 13.79 3.87 -10.46
N HIS A 714 14.19 3.02 -11.40
CA HIS A 714 13.42 2.77 -12.63
C HIS A 714 12.01 2.24 -12.32
N TYR A 715 11.87 1.31 -11.37
CA TYR A 715 10.57 0.84 -10.92
C TYR A 715 9.68 1.98 -10.39
N VAL A 716 10.23 2.83 -9.51
CA VAL A 716 9.50 3.97 -8.95
C VAL A 716 9.17 4.99 -10.04
N ASP A 717 10.04 5.21 -11.02
CA ASP A 717 9.77 6.06 -12.19
C ASP A 717 8.54 5.55 -12.98
N ILE A 718 8.60 4.32 -13.51
CA ILE A 718 7.55 3.79 -14.39
C ILE A 718 6.21 3.65 -13.65
N SER A 719 6.26 3.45 -12.32
CA SER A 719 5.10 3.30 -11.44
C SER A 719 4.36 4.60 -11.13
N GLN A 720 4.95 5.78 -11.40
CA GLN A 720 4.27 7.06 -11.15
C GLN A 720 3.18 7.32 -12.20
N ILE A 721 1.99 7.73 -11.75
CA ILE A 721 0.85 8.06 -12.62
C ILE A 721 1.13 9.37 -13.39
N ARG A 722 0.83 9.37 -14.69
CA ARG A 722 1.12 10.48 -15.63
C ARG A 722 -0.06 11.41 -15.87
N ASP A 723 -1.28 10.91 -15.70
CA ASP A 723 -2.53 11.52 -16.16
C ASP A 723 -3.60 11.45 -15.05
N ASP A 724 -4.63 12.28 -15.17
CA ASP A 724 -5.85 12.19 -14.34
C ASP A 724 -6.87 11.22 -14.99
N PRO A 725 -7.79 10.61 -14.23
CA PRO A 725 -8.85 9.80 -14.80
C PRO A 725 -9.85 10.71 -15.54
N ILE A 726 -10.25 10.35 -16.76
CA ILE A 726 -11.27 11.08 -17.52
C ILE A 726 -12.60 11.09 -16.74
N GLU A 727 -13.32 12.22 -16.75
CA GLU A 727 -14.56 12.44 -15.97
C GLU A 727 -14.50 12.05 -14.47
N LYS A 728 -13.30 12.10 -13.87
CA LYS A 728 -13.07 11.77 -12.44
C LYS A 728 -14.10 12.37 -11.48
N ASP A 729 -14.50 13.63 -11.69
CA ASP A 729 -15.37 14.36 -10.76
C ASP A 729 -16.84 13.91 -10.85
N TYR A 730 -17.28 13.39 -12.01
CA TYR A 730 -18.59 12.76 -12.20
C TYR A 730 -18.62 11.36 -11.56
N PHE A 731 -17.55 10.58 -11.71
CA PHE A 731 -17.42 9.24 -11.12
C PHE A 731 -16.87 9.21 -9.68
N TYR A 732 -16.68 10.37 -9.08
CA TYR A 732 -16.23 10.58 -7.70
C TYR A 732 -14.78 10.15 -7.40
N ARG A 733 -13.90 10.04 -8.40
CA ARG A 733 -12.44 9.89 -8.18
C ARG A 733 -11.82 11.25 -7.83
N HIS A 734 -10.80 11.23 -6.97
CA HIS A 734 -9.87 12.36 -6.84
C HIS A 734 -8.87 12.36 -8.02
N ARG A 735 -8.05 13.41 -8.17
CA ARG A 735 -7.02 13.50 -9.21
C ARG A 735 -5.81 12.58 -8.94
N THR A 736 -5.08 12.17 -9.99
CA THR A 736 -4.03 11.14 -9.91
C THR A 736 -2.73 11.52 -10.61
N LYS A 737 -2.68 12.58 -11.43
CA LYS A 737 -1.46 12.99 -12.12
C LYS A 737 -0.34 13.29 -11.11
N GLY A 738 0.80 12.62 -11.25
CA GLY A 738 1.94 12.71 -10.33
C GLY A 738 1.89 11.76 -9.13
N ALA A 739 0.75 11.12 -8.87
CA ALA A 739 0.55 10.23 -7.75
C ALA A 739 1.34 8.92 -7.89
N TRP A 740 1.45 8.23 -6.76
CA TRP A 740 1.76 6.81 -6.72
C TRP A 740 0.66 6.00 -6.00
N THR A 741 0.52 4.75 -6.41
CA THR A 741 -0.38 3.71 -5.87
C THR A 741 0.30 2.94 -4.74
N PHE A 742 -0.45 2.20 -3.91
CA PHE A 742 0.14 1.24 -2.97
C PHE A 742 0.86 0.07 -3.69
N SER A 743 0.23 -0.45 -4.74
CA SER A 743 0.69 -1.62 -5.50
C SER A 743 1.42 -1.22 -6.78
N THR A 744 0.70 -1.05 -7.89
CA THR A 744 1.23 -0.79 -9.24
C THR A 744 0.41 0.25 -9.99
N ARG A 745 1.07 1.02 -10.89
CA ARG A 745 0.46 2.12 -11.66
C ARG A 745 -0.87 1.80 -12.33
N LYS A 746 -1.05 0.57 -12.84
CA LYS A 746 -2.28 0.16 -13.54
C LYS A 746 -3.51 0.17 -12.61
N GLN A 747 -3.35 -0.04 -11.30
CA GLN A 747 -4.41 0.12 -10.28
C GLN A 747 -5.00 1.54 -10.29
N PHE A 748 -4.20 2.56 -10.62
CA PHE A 748 -4.61 3.95 -10.85
C PHE A 748 -5.30 4.67 -9.66
N TRP A 749 -5.25 4.08 -8.45
CA TRP A 749 -5.77 4.67 -7.21
C TRP A 749 -4.63 5.27 -6.37
N GLN A 750 -4.60 6.59 -6.31
CA GLN A 750 -3.65 7.39 -5.54
C GLN A 750 -3.75 7.14 -4.04
N VAL A 751 -2.63 7.22 -3.31
CA VAL A 751 -2.62 7.28 -1.84
C VAL A 751 -1.64 8.36 -1.38
N SER A 752 -1.98 9.10 -0.32
CA SER A 752 -1.18 10.26 0.13
C SER A 752 0.19 9.86 0.69
N ASP A 753 0.24 8.81 1.49
CA ASP A 753 1.47 8.19 1.98
C ASP A 753 2.25 7.54 0.84
N CYS A 754 1.65 6.68 0.02
CA CYS A 754 2.34 6.01 -1.09
C CYS A 754 2.95 7.00 -2.10
N THR A 755 2.26 8.11 -2.39
CA THR A 755 2.79 9.25 -3.17
C THR A 755 3.94 9.94 -2.45
N SER A 756 3.88 10.06 -1.12
CA SER A 756 4.95 10.64 -0.30
C SER A 756 6.17 9.73 -0.16
N GLU A 757 6.00 8.42 -0.01
CA GLU A 757 7.09 7.44 0.11
C GLU A 757 7.79 7.21 -1.25
N GLY A 758 7.02 7.07 -2.33
CA GLY A 758 7.54 7.00 -3.71
C GLY A 758 8.33 8.27 -4.08
N LEU A 759 7.78 9.45 -3.80
CA LEU A 759 8.50 10.71 -3.98
C LEU A 759 9.76 10.79 -3.10
N ARG A 760 9.74 10.25 -1.87
CA ARG A 760 10.92 10.25 -0.99
C ARG A 760 12.05 9.37 -1.52
N ALA A 761 11.75 8.22 -2.12
CA ALA A 761 12.74 7.38 -2.78
C ALA A 761 13.49 8.17 -3.87
N ILE A 762 12.77 8.91 -4.71
CA ILE A 762 13.34 9.80 -5.74
C ILE A 762 14.20 10.93 -5.11
N LEU A 763 13.69 11.61 -4.07
CA LEU A 763 14.42 12.70 -3.40
C LEU A 763 15.66 12.23 -2.62
N LEU A 764 15.78 10.93 -2.30
CA LEU A 764 16.96 10.35 -1.67
C LEU A 764 17.99 9.90 -2.70
N LEU A 765 17.58 9.18 -3.75
CA LEU A 765 18.42 8.71 -4.85
C LEU A 765 18.79 9.85 -5.85
N ARG A 766 19.06 11.05 -5.35
CA ARG A 766 19.29 12.29 -6.12
C ARG A 766 20.43 12.23 -7.15
N HIS A 767 21.27 11.20 -7.09
CA HIS A 767 22.35 10.95 -8.04
C HIS A 767 21.85 10.31 -9.35
N ILE A 768 20.63 9.76 -9.35
CA ILE A 768 19.94 9.25 -10.54
C ILE A 768 19.00 10.35 -11.07
N PRO A 769 19.07 10.71 -12.37
CA PRO A 769 18.22 11.78 -12.92
C PRO A 769 16.73 11.45 -12.88
N PHE A 770 15.90 12.43 -12.48
CA PHE A 770 14.44 12.35 -12.53
C PHE A 770 13.84 13.71 -12.94
N PRO A 771 12.81 13.78 -13.82
CA PRO A 771 12.34 15.06 -14.33
C PRO A 771 11.63 15.93 -13.28
N THR A 772 12.18 17.11 -12.98
CA THR A 772 11.64 18.07 -11.99
C THR A 772 10.14 18.38 -12.12
N PRO A 773 9.53 18.53 -13.32
CA PRO A 773 8.09 18.75 -13.43
C PRO A 773 7.24 17.62 -12.82
N ARG A 774 7.75 16.38 -12.81
CA ARG A 774 7.08 15.22 -12.21
C ARG A 774 7.24 15.14 -10.69
N ILE A 775 8.31 15.73 -10.14
CA ILE A 775 8.48 15.97 -8.70
C ILE A 775 7.40 16.98 -8.26
N PHE A 776 7.19 18.03 -9.05
CA PHE A 776 6.17 19.05 -8.81
C PHE A 776 4.75 18.50 -8.92
N ASP A 777 4.43 17.66 -9.92
CA ASP A 777 3.12 16.98 -10.03
C ASP A 777 2.78 16.16 -8.77
N ALA A 778 3.76 15.44 -8.21
CA ALA A 778 3.61 14.65 -6.99
C ALA A 778 3.41 15.52 -5.74
N VAL A 779 4.16 16.63 -5.61
CA VAL A 779 3.96 17.60 -4.53
C VAL A 779 2.58 18.25 -4.62
N ASP A 780 2.12 18.59 -5.83
CA ASP A 780 0.77 19.07 -6.04
C ASP A 780 -0.29 18.04 -5.65
N GLU A 781 -0.05 16.74 -5.90
CA GLU A 781 -0.96 15.67 -5.46
C GLU A 781 -1.05 15.60 -3.94
N ILE A 782 0.11 15.50 -3.25
CA ILE A 782 0.18 15.49 -1.79
C ILE A 782 -0.55 16.72 -1.21
N LEU A 783 -0.30 17.92 -1.75
CA LEU A 783 -0.98 19.14 -1.31
C LEU A 783 -2.50 19.14 -1.58
N SER A 784 -3.00 18.32 -2.51
CA SER A 784 -4.42 18.22 -2.86
C SER A 784 -5.21 17.17 -2.06
N LEU A 785 -4.52 16.20 -1.45
CA LEU A 785 -5.10 15.19 -0.54
C LEU A 785 -5.23 15.69 0.92
N ARG A 786 -4.69 16.88 1.21
CA ARG A 786 -4.69 17.50 2.53
C ARG A 786 -6.06 18.08 2.89
N ASN A 787 -6.50 17.89 4.14
CA ASN A 787 -7.76 18.44 4.66
C ASN A 787 -7.64 19.91 5.06
N ALA A 788 -7.25 20.74 4.08
CA ALA A 788 -7.05 22.19 4.21
C ALA A 788 -8.35 22.92 4.61
N GLY A 789 -8.25 23.82 5.60
CA GLY A 789 -9.42 24.46 6.20
C GLY A 789 -10.31 23.52 7.05
N GLY A 790 -9.91 22.27 7.21
CA GLY A 790 -10.51 21.28 8.10
C GLY A 790 -9.64 21.03 9.32
N ASP A 791 -9.23 19.77 9.52
CA ASP A 791 -8.34 19.37 10.60
C ASP A 791 -6.84 19.46 10.24
N GLY A 792 -6.50 19.86 9.01
CA GLY A 792 -5.12 20.15 8.57
C GLY A 792 -4.31 18.93 8.11
N GLY A 793 -4.65 17.74 8.59
CA GLY A 793 -3.97 16.48 8.29
C GLY A 793 -4.29 15.87 6.92
N TRP A 794 -3.71 14.69 6.67
CA TRP A 794 -3.92 13.89 5.47
C TRP A 794 -4.72 12.64 5.73
N ALA A 795 -5.61 12.39 4.79
CA ALA A 795 -6.38 11.17 4.63
C ALA A 795 -5.71 10.20 3.65
N SER A 796 -6.28 9.01 3.45
CA SER A 796 -5.66 7.94 2.64
C SER A 796 -5.72 8.20 1.13
N TYR A 797 -6.86 7.95 0.49
CA TYR A 797 -7.02 8.03 -0.98
C TYR A 797 -7.59 9.36 -1.46
N GLU A 798 -8.37 10.04 -0.61
CA GLU A 798 -9.16 11.22 -0.99
C GLU A 798 -9.19 12.23 0.17
N PRO A 799 -9.54 13.50 -0.05
CA PRO A 799 -9.90 14.41 1.04
C PRO A 799 -11.18 13.95 1.76
N LYS A 800 -11.35 14.36 3.02
CA LYS A 800 -12.49 14.04 3.89
C LYS A 800 -13.78 14.70 3.38
N ARG A 801 -14.58 13.96 2.62
CA ARG A 801 -15.80 14.46 1.97
C ARG A 801 -17.03 14.54 2.87
N ALA A 802 -17.06 13.82 3.99
CA ALA A 802 -18.23 13.69 4.87
C ALA A 802 -17.92 13.96 6.35
N PRO A 803 -18.91 14.41 7.15
CA PRO A 803 -18.75 14.59 8.58
C PRO A 803 -18.69 13.25 9.33
N ARG A 804 -17.97 13.23 10.46
CA ARG A 804 -17.65 11.98 11.20
C ARG A 804 -18.87 11.19 11.68
N TYR A 805 -20.00 11.86 11.89
CA TYR A 805 -21.25 11.20 12.31
C TYR A 805 -21.86 10.27 11.26
N CYS A 806 -21.38 10.26 10.01
CA CYS A 806 -21.83 9.26 9.03
C CYS A 806 -21.43 7.82 9.42
N GLU A 807 -20.47 7.63 10.34
CA GLU A 807 -20.21 6.33 10.98
C GLU A 807 -21.41 5.78 11.77
N LEU A 808 -22.37 6.63 12.16
CA LEU A 808 -23.63 6.17 12.77
C LEU A 808 -24.42 5.24 11.83
N LEU A 809 -24.15 5.29 10.52
CA LEU A 809 -24.71 4.40 9.50
C LEU A 809 -23.79 3.22 9.14
N ASN A 810 -22.73 2.95 9.91
CA ASN A 810 -21.89 1.77 9.73
C ASN A 810 -22.69 0.50 10.00
N CYS A 811 -23.03 -0.20 8.91
CA CYS A 811 -23.77 -1.46 8.88
C CYS A 811 -22.88 -2.69 8.70
N SER A 812 -21.55 -2.53 8.67
CA SER A 812 -20.63 -3.66 8.42
C SER A 812 -20.59 -4.69 9.54
N GLU A 813 -20.98 -4.29 10.77
CA GLU A 813 -20.95 -5.05 12.03
C GLU A 813 -19.53 -5.44 12.50
N MET A 814 -18.59 -5.59 11.57
CA MET A 814 -17.25 -6.14 11.74
C MET A 814 -16.13 -5.10 11.74
N PHE A 815 -16.32 -3.89 11.22
CA PHE A 815 -15.21 -2.95 10.94
C PHE A 815 -15.36 -1.58 11.63
N LYS A 816 -14.25 -0.94 12.00
CA LYS A 816 -14.18 0.41 12.61
C LYS A 816 -13.96 1.49 11.55
N ASP A 817 -14.65 2.61 11.72
CA ASP A 817 -14.42 3.89 11.01
C ASP A 817 -14.25 3.67 9.49
N ILE A 818 -15.32 3.21 8.83
CA ILE A 818 -15.34 2.84 7.40
C ILE A 818 -16.25 3.71 6.54
N MET A 819 -17.20 4.45 7.13
CA MET A 819 -18.20 5.19 6.35
C MET A 819 -17.59 6.45 5.75
N VAL A 820 -16.63 7.09 6.42
CA VAL A 820 -15.97 8.31 5.94
C VAL A 820 -14.46 8.21 5.98
N GLU A 821 -13.85 8.73 4.91
CA GLU A 821 -12.42 9.01 4.84
C GLU A 821 -12.02 9.95 6.00
N CYS A 822 -10.92 9.62 6.68
CA CYS A 822 -10.45 10.29 7.89
C CYS A 822 -9.00 10.74 7.70
N SER A 823 -8.59 11.82 8.39
CA SER A 823 -7.15 12.09 8.56
C SER A 823 -6.53 11.03 9.47
N TYR A 824 -5.28 10.63 9.18
CA TYR A 824 -4.51 9.66 9.97
C TYR A 824 -3.15 10.23 10.37
N ALA A 825 -2.65 9.83 11.55
CA ALA A 825 -1.33 10.25 12.03
C ALA A 825 -0.20 9.71 11.15
N GLU A 826 -0.31 8.46 10.69
CA GLU A 826 0.65 7.80 9.78
C GLU A 826 0.75 8.56 8.44
N CYS A 827 -0.35 8.66 7.69
CA CYS A 827 -0.40 9.35 6.39
C CYS A 827 0.09 10.80 6.48
N SER A 828 -0.37 11.54 7.50
CA SER A 828 0.08 12.91 7.74
C SER A 828 1.58 13.00 7.96
N SER A 829 2.16 12.06 8.72
CA SER A 829 3.60 12.04 9.00
C SER A 829 4.42 11.75 7.74
N SER A 830 4.01 10.80 6.91
CA SER A 830 4.63 10.53 5.61
C SER A 830 4.63 11.77 4.70
N CYS A 831 3.50 12.49 4.63
CA CYS A 831 3.39 13.74 3.88
C CYS A 831 4.29 14.85 4.46
N ILE A 832 4.28 15.06 5.78
CA ILE A 832 5.12 16.06 6.47
C ILE A 832 6.62 15.79 6.22
N HIS A 833 7.07 14.53 6.35
CA HIS A 833 8.46 14.14 6.11
C HIS A 833 8.87 14.46 4.67
N THR A 834 8.13 13.96 3.68
CA THR A 834 8.50 14.15 2.26
C THR A 834 8.41 15.60 1.82
N LEU A 835 7.38 16.35 2.26
CA LEU A 835 7.30 17.79 2.00
C LEU A 835 8.44 18.57 2.65
N SER A 836 8.93 18.14 3.83
CA SER A 836 10.08 18.76 4.49
C SER A 836 11.38 18.51 3.72
N LEU A 837 11.62 17.29 3.24
CA LEU A 837 12.76 16.97 2.37
C LEU A 837 12.70 17.72 1.03
N PHE A 838 11.53 17.75 0.39
CA PHE A 838 11.28 18.53 -0.83
C PHE A 838 11.56 20.02 -0.63
N ARG A 839 11.11 20.59 0.50
CA ARG A 839 11.29 22.00 0.86
C ARG A 839 12.76 22.43 0.97
N GLU A 840 13.66 21.50 1.29
CA GLU A 840 15.10 21.76 1.34
C GLU A 840 15.76 21.71 -0.04
N GLN A 841 15.34 20.78 -0.90
CA GLN A 841 15.89 20.61 -2.25
C GLN A 841 15.31 21.60 -3.28
N PHE A 842 14.02 21.95 -3.15
CA PHE A 842 13.28 22.80 -4.08
C PHE A 842 12.63 24.00 -3.35
N PRO A 843 13.43 24.90 -2.73
CA PRO A 843 12.95 25.83 -1.72
C PRO A 843 11.94 26.89 -2.19
N TYR A 844 11.75 27.07 -3.49
CA TYR A 844 10.88 28.09 -4.09
C TYR A 844 9.52 27.55 -4.58
N TYR A 845 9.43 26.30 -5.02
CA TYR A 845 8.21 25.79 -5.64
C TYR A 845 7.08 25.67 -4.61
N ARG A 846 5.99 26.42 -4.84
CA ARG A 846 4.80 26.52 -3.95
C ARG A 846 5.14 26.71 -2.45
N ARG A 847 6.27 27.37 -2.13
CA ARG A 847 6.85 27.41 -0.77
C ARG A 847 5.87 27.77 0.34
N SER A 848 4.96 28.72 0.10
CA SER A 848 3.90 29.07 1.04
C SER A 848 2.97 27.89 1.34
N SER A 849 2.39 27.26 0.29
CA SER A 849 1.53 26.07 0.45
C SER A 849 2.25 24.92 1.15
N VAL A 850 3.54 24.70 0.87
CA VAL A 850 4.35 23.63 1.48
C VAL A 850 4.60 23.92 2.97
N ASN A 851 5.01 25.14 3.33
CA ASN A 851 5.18 25.55 4.74
C ASN A 851 3.86 25.41 5.53
N THR A 852 2.75 25.92 4.98
CA THR A 852 1.43 25.82 5.60
C THR A 852 0.99 24.36 5.79
N ALA A 853 1.22 23.51 4.79
CA ALA A 853 0.90 22.08 4.87
C ALA A 853 1.71 21.35 5.96
N ILE A 854 3.01 21.62 6.07
CA ILE A 854 3.87 21.08 7.15
C ILE A 854 3.36 21.53 8.52
N SER A 855 3.09 22.83 8.69
CA SER A 855 2.66 23.40 9.98
C SER A 855 1.28 22.90 10.43
N GLU A 856 0.28 22.94 9.55
CA GLU A 856 -1.07 22.41 9.85
C GLU A 856 -1.04 20.90 10.06
N GLY A 857 -0.20 20.16 9.33
CA GLY A 857 -0.01 18.72 9.52
C GLY A 857 0.59 18.35 10.88
N ILE A 858 1.59 19.10 11.34
CA ILE A 858 2.22 18.89 12.66
C ILE A 858 1.22 19.21 13.78
N ALA A 859 0.45 20.29 13.64
CA ALA A 859 -0.64 20.62 14.57
C ALA A 859 -1.72 19.53 14.62
N TYR A 860 -2.10 18.99 13.45
CA TYR A 860 -2.99 17.83 13.36
C TYR A 860 -2.41 16.63 14.12
N VAL A 861 -1.17 16.22 13.82
CA VAL A 861 -0.53 15.06 14.45
C VAL A 861 -0.51 15.20 15.97
N PHE A 862 -0.07 16.34 16.52
CA PHE A 862 -0.08 16.56 17.98
C PHE A 862 -1.50 16.51 18.59
N SER A 863 -2.54 16.94 17.86
CA SER A 863 -3.93 16.81 18.33
C SER A 863 -4.41 15.36 18.47
N THR A 864 -3.71 14.40 17.85
CA THR A 864 -4.01 12.95 17.97
C THR A 864 -3.23 12.23 19.09
N GLN A 865 -2.29 12.91 19.78
CA GLN A 865 -1.52 12.27 20.84
C GLN A 865 -2.40 11.98 22.07
N ASN A 866 -2.34 10.75 22.56
CA ASN A 866 -3.01 10.35 23.79
C ASN A 866 -2.34 11.00 25.02
N PRO A 867 -3.05 11.14 26.16
CA PRO A 867 -2.51 11.76 27.38
C PRO A 867 -1.20 11.13 27.90
N ASP A 868 -1.04 9.82 27.67
CA ASP A 868 0.11 8.99 28.05
C ASP A 868 1.34 9.16 27.16
N GLY A 869 1.23 9.87 26.03
CA GLY A 869 2.29 10.10 25.05
C GLY A 869 2.20 9.28 23.77
N SER A 870 1.27 8.34 23.66
CA SER A 870 1.16 7.45 22.51
C SER A 870 0.42 8.07 21.31
N PHE A 871 0.69 7.55 20.10
CA PHE A 871 -0.09 7.82 18.88
C PHE A 871 -0.68 6.50 18.37
N TYR A 872 -1.96 6.46 18.04
CA TYR A 872 -2.63 5.23 17.60
C TYR A 872 -2.36 4.94 16.12
N GLY A 873 -1.81 3.75 15.82
CA GLY A 873 -1.63 3.25 14.45
C GLY A 873 -2.91 2.63 13.87
N SER A 874 -3.26 3.03 12.65
CA SER A 874 -4.46 2.64 11.92
C SER A 874 -4.17 1.66 10.77
N TRP A 875 -2.96 1.72 10.22
CA TRP A 875 -2.48 0.92 9.08
C TRP A 875 -1.47 -0.17 9.48
N ALA A 876 -0.97 -0.11 10.71
CA ALA A 876 -0.07 -1.08 11.32
C ALA A 876 -0.37 -1.29 12.82
N ILE A 877 0.25 -2.31 13.41
CA ILE A 877 0.08 -2.71 14.83
C ILE A 877 1.26 -2.20 15.67
N CYS A 878 1.09 -1.21 16.55
CA CYS A 878 0.06 -0.16 16.55
C CYS A 878 0.71 1.16 16.97
N TYR A 879 1.11 1.25 18.24
CA TYR A 879 1.68 2.45 18.85
C TYR A 879 3.16 2.62 18.50
N THR A 880 3.92 1.52 18.33
CA THR A 880 5.33 1.59 17.89
C THR A 880 5.45 2.09 16.45
N SER A 881 4.63 1.58 15.52
CA SER A 881 4.63 2.02 14.12
C SER A 881 4.26 3.49 13.96
N ALA A 882 3.18 3.93 14.60
CA ALA A 882 2.78 5.34 14.60
C ALA A 882 3.84 6.24 15.26
N ALA A 883 4.48 5.79 16.35
CA ALA A 883 5.59 6.53 16.97
C ALA A 883 6.79 6.70 16.03
N TRP A 884 7.13 5.66 15.24
CA TRP A 884 8.21 5.72 14.24
C TRP A 884 7.92 6.76 13.15
N LEU A 885 6.76 6.70 12.50
CA LEU A 885 6.41 7.65 11.44
C LEU A 885 6.31 9.09 11.98
N VAL A 886 5.61 9.30 13.10
CA VAL A 886 5.44 10.63 13.72
C VAL A 886 6.78 11.23 14.11
N SER A 887 7.64 10.49 14.82
CA SER A 887 8.95 10.99 15.23
C SER A 887 9.87 11.30 14.05
N SER A 888 9.83 10.47 13.00
CA SER A 888 10.58 10.64 11.75
C SER A 888 10.20 11.96 11.06
N ALA A 889 8.90 12.21 10.89
CA ALA A 889 8.37 13.46 10.36
C ALA A 889 8.77 14.67 11.20
N LEU A 890 8.65 14.59 12.53
CA LEU A 890 9.00 15.68 13.44
C LEU A 890 10.50 16.02 13.38
N ARG A 891 11.39 15.02 13.36
CA ARG A 891 12.85 15.23 13.27
C ARG A 891 13.27 15.84 11.93
N VAL A 892 12.69 15.38 10.81
CA VAL A 892 13.00 15.90 9.48
C VAL A 892 12.35 17.26 9.20
N SER A 893 11.25 17.60 9.89
CA SER A 893 10.59 18.91 9.74
C SER A 893 11.47 20.10 10.15
N LYS A 894 12.40 19.91 11.09
CA LYS A 894 13.27 20.96 11.69
C LYS A 894 12.52 22.15 12.34
N GLU A 895 11.19 22.07 12.49
CA GLU A 895 10.37 23.09 13.18
C GLU A 895 10.64 23.15 14.71
N PHE A 896 11.39 22.17 15.25
CA PHE A 896 11.69 22.03 16.68
C PHE A 896 13.20 22.00 16.95
N PRO A 897 13.87 23.17 17.10
CA PRO A 897 15.31 23.22 17.38
C PRO A 897 15.73 22.41 18.62
N ASN A 898 14.92 22.45 19.69
CA ASN A 898 15.10 21.64 20.89
C ASN A 898 14.03 20.53 20.99
N ILE A 899 14.01 19.63 19.99
CA ILE A 899 13.08 18.49 19.95
C ILE A 899 13.18 17.59 21.19
N ALA A 900 14.37 17.47 21.78
CA ALA A 900 14.66 16.71 23.00
C ALA A 900 13.82 17.17 24.22
N ASN A 901 13.52 18.48 24.30
CA ASN A 901 12.70 19.04 25.38
C ASN A 901 11.24 19.30 25.00
N HIS A 902 10.87 19.13 23.74
CA HIS A 902 9.50 19.38 23.29
C HIS A 902 8.51 18.43 24.00
N PRO A 903 7.43 18.91 24.65
CA PRO A 903 6.61 18.08 25.55
C PRO A 903 6.01 16.84 24.90
N HIS A 904 5.49 16.97 23.67
CA HIS A 904 4.93 15.85 22.90
C HIS A 904 5.99 14.78 22.61
N CYS A 905 7.22 15.20 22.28
CA CYS A 905 8.34 14.34 21.92
C CYS A 905 8.90 13.61 23.16
N ARG A 906 9.02 14.31 24.30
CA ARG A 906 9.38 13.70 25.59
C ARG A 906 8.37 12.64 26.01
N LYS A 907 7.07 12.96 25.95
CA LYS A 907 6.00 12.00 26.25
C LYS A 907 6.04 10.76 25.35
N LEU A 908 6.37 10.92 24.06
CA LEU A 908 6.48 9.78 23.13
C LEU A 908 7.62 8.82 23.53
N ALA A 909 8.81 9.35 23.81
CA ALA A 909 9.92 8.53 24.32
C ALA A 909 9.59 7.91 25.68
N ASP A 910 8.95 8.66 26.58
CA ASP A 910 8.57 8.18 27.91
C ASP A 910 7.41 7.17 27.88
N PHE A 911 6.63 7.14 26.80
CA PHE A 911 5.68 6.06 26.52
C PHE A 911 6.40 4.79 26.06
N LEU A 912 7.29 4.88 25.08
CA LEU A 912 8.02 3.72 24.55
C LEU A 912 8.92 3.09 25.62
N MET A 913 9.73 3.88 26.34
CA MET A 913 10.62 3.37 27.40
C MET A 913 9.87 2.69 28.56
N ARG A 914 8.57 2.94 28.76
CA ARG A 914 7.74 2.24 29.76
C ARG A 914 7.24 0.86 29.32
N HIS A 915 7.19 0.60 28.01
CA HIS A 915 6.73 -0.67 27.44
C HIS A 915 7.89 -1.48 26.81
N GLN A 916 9.13 -1.18 27.22
CA GLN A 916 10.30 -1.98 26.83
C GLN A 916 10.36 -3.25 27.68
N ASN A 917 10.38 -4.41 27.03
CA ASN A 917 10.44 -5.71 27.67
C ASN A 917 11.81 -5.98 28.32
N ASN A 918 11.85 -6.98 29.20
CA ASN A 918 13.06 -7.42 29.90
C ASN A 918 14.16 -7.93 28.94
N ASP A 919 13.79 -8.46 27.76
CA ASP A 919 14.73 -8.87 26.71
C ASP A 919 15.28 -7.69 25.87
N GLY A 920 14.87 -6.46 26.18
CA GLY A 920 15.29 -5.24 25.51
C GLY A 920 14.40 -4.82 24.33
N GLY A 921 13.45 -5.64 23.90
CA GLY A 921 12.59 -5.34 22.76
C GLY A 921 11.25 -4.70 23.12
N TRP A 922 10.39 -4.60 22.12
CA TRP A 922 8.98 -4.25 22.21
C TRP A 922 8.17 -5.27 21.40
N GLY A 923 6.93 -5.54 21.79
CA GLY A 923 6.05 -6.44 21.04
C GLY A 923 4.58 -6.15 21.35
N GLU A 924 3.81 -5.78 20.32
CA GLU A 924 2.39 -5.47 20.43
C GLU A 924 1.55 -6.63 19.90
N ASP A 925 0.50 -7.03 20.62
CA ASP A 925 -0.53 -7.90 20.07
C ASP A 925 -1.49 -7.11 19.18
N MET A 926 -2.08 -7.76 18.16
CA MET A 926 -3.09 -7.16 17.29
C MET A 926 -4.29 -6.58 18.07
N ASN A 927 -4.59 -7.09 19.26
CA ASN A 927 -5.64 -6.52 20.13
C ASN A 927 -5.35 -5.07 20.57
N SER A 928 -4.13 -4.56 20.43
CA SER A 928 -3.82 -3.15 20.65
C SER A 928 -4.64 -2.23 19.72
N CYS A 929 -4.76 -2.62 18.45
CA CYS A 929 -5.63 -1.94 17.48
C CYS A 929 -7.12 -2.13 17.82
N VAL A 930 -7.50 -3.35 18.19
CA VAL A 930 -8.88 -3.75 18.46
C VAL A 930 -9.45 -2.95 19.63
N ARG A 931 -8.75 -2.94 20.77
CA ARG A 931 -9.16 -2.31 22.05
C ARG A 931 -8.84 -0.82 22.13
N GLN A 932 -7.86 -0.33 21.38
CA GLN A 932 -7.36 1.06 21.42
C GLN A 932 -6.72 1.41 22.77
N GLU A 933 -5.82 0.53 23.19
CA GLU A 933 -4.91 0.61 24.33
C GLU A 933 -3.72 -0.32 24.07
N TRP A 934 -2.58 -0.15 24.74
CA TRP A 934 -1.44 -1.07 24.57
C TRP A 934 -1.80 -2.46 25.10
N VAL A 935 -1.54 -3.51 24.30
CA VAL A 935 -1.68 -4.91 24.69
C VAL A 935 -0.39 -5.63 24.35
N ASP A 936 0.31 -6.13 25.37
CA ASP A 936 1.57 -6.86 25.19
C ASP A 936 1.36 -8.14 24.38
N SER A 937 2.29 -8.37 23.44
CA SER A 937 2.40 -9.61 22.66
C SER A 937 2.62 -10.80 23.58
N SER A 938 1.77 -11.84 23.47
CA SER A 938 1.89 -13.08 24.25
C SER A 938 3.22 -13.82 24.03
N ASP A 939 3.87 -13.53 22.91
CA ASP A 939 5.08 -14.19 22.44
C ASP A 939 6.32 -13.36 22.82
N GLY A 940 6.13 -12.30 23.62
CA GLY A 940 7.16 -11.33 23.98
C GLY A 940 7.47 -10.36 22.85
N SER A 941 8.68 -9.80 22.87
CA SER A 941 9.14 -8.80 21.89
C SER A 941 9.13 -9.33 20.46
N GLN A 942 8.97 -8.42 19.49
CA GLN A 942 9.02 -8.66 18.05
C GLN A 942 10.08 -7.73 17.42
N VAL A 943 10.83 -8.20 16.43
CA VAL A 943 11.91 -7.42 15.79
C VAL A 943 11.38 -6.19 15.06
N VAL A 944 10.17 -6.26 14.49
CA VAL A 944 9.53 -5.14 13.78
C VAL A 944 9.07 -4.04 14.74
N ASN A 945 8.31 -4.37 15.80
CA ASN A 945 7.95 -3.40 16.84
C ASN A 945 9.19 -2.81 17.53
N THR A 946 10.23 -3.63 17.76
CA THR A 946 11.50 -3.17 18.33
C THR A 946 12.22 -2.19 17.41
N ALA A 947 12.30 -2.48 16.12
CA ALA A 947 12.90 -1.59 15.12
C ALA A 947 12.17 -0.23 15.08
N TRP A 948 10.84 -0.23 15.02
CA TRP A 948 10.04 1.00 15.08
C TRP A 948 10.26 1.77 16.38
N ALA A 949 10.27 1.10 17.54
CA ALA A 949 10.46 1.73 18.83
C ALA A 949 11.86 2.38 18.99
N VAL A 950 12.95 1.70 18.59
CA VAL A 950 14.30 2.29 18.67
C VAL A 950 14.47 3.44 17.68
N MET A 951 13.96 3.31 16.44
CA MET A 951 13.96 4.44 15.48
C MET A 951 13.19 5.64 16.03
N ALA A 952 12.04 5.39 16.68
CA ALA A 952 11.24 6.45 17.27
C ALA A 952 11.95 7.18 18.42
N ILE A 953 12.58 6.44 19.33
CA ILE A 953 13.37 7.02 20.44
C ILE A 953 14.57 7.81 19.91
N MET A 954 15.29 7.29 18.91
CA MET A 954 16.44 7.98 18.30
C MET A 954 16.03 9.28 17.58
N ASN A 955 14.87 9.31 16.91
CA ASN A 955 14.38 10.51 16.24
C ASN A 955 14.02 11.64 17.22
N VAL A 956 13.43 11.33 18.37
CA VAL A 956 13.04 12.35 19.38
C VAL A 956 14.09 12.64 20.44
N SER A 957 15.22 11.91 20.48
CA SER A 957 16.29 12.19 21.46
C SER A 957 16.91 13.57 21.28
N GLY A 958 16.85 14.12 20.06
CA GLY A 958 17.52 15.37 19.69
C GLY A 958 19.04 15.30 19.90
N GLU A 959 19.66 16.46 20.10
CA GLU A 959 21.10 16.57 20.35
C GLU A 959 21.45 16.27 21.82
N PRO A 960 22.62 15.67 22.10
CA PRO A 960 22.95 15.15 23.43
C PRO A 960 23.02 16.23 24.52
N TYR A 961 23.55 17.42 24.22
CA TYR A 961 23.65 18.56 25.16
C TYR A 961 22.29 19.17 25.54
N HIS A 962 21.23 18.91 24.76
CA HIS A 962 19.86 19.27 25.17
C HIS A 962 19.23 18.26 26.14
N THR A 963 19.88 17.13 26.43
CA THR A 963 19.33 16.06 27.26
C THR A 963 20.16 15.86 28.54
N ASN A 964 19.56 16.11 29.71
CA ASN A 964 20.23 15.87 30.99
C ASN A 964 20.77 14.44 31.11
N SER A 965 21.92 14.28 31.78
CA SER A 965 22.68 13.01 31.86
C SER A 965 21.82 11.80 32.26
N ALA A 966 20.97 11.92 33.27
CA ALA A 966 20.08 10.85 33.72
C ALA A 966 18.97 10.47 32.72
N ARG A 967 18.55 11.38 31.83
CA ARG A 967 17.68 11.05 30.69
C ARG A 967 18.48 10.50 29.52
N ARG A 968 19.65 11.08 29.22
CA ARG A 968 20.56 10.65 28.15
C ARG A 968 20.98 9.18 28.34
N GLN A 969 21.37 8.79 29.55
CA GLN A 969 21.75 7.42 29.88
C GLN A 969 20.59 6.43 29.79
N ARG A 970 19.36 6.82 30.17
CA ARG A 970 18.17 5.97 30.00
C ARG A 970 17.80 5.76 28.53
N ILE A 971 17.91 6.81 27.71
CA ILE A 971 17.72 6.73 26.26
C ILE A 971 18.76 5.80 25.63
N ILE A 972 20.05 5.95 25.98
CA ILE A 972 21.13 5.07 25.50
C ILE A 972 20.87 3.62 25.91
N SER A 973 20.55 3.36 27.18
CA SER A 973 20.23 2.00 27.67
C SER A 973 19.00 1.40 26.97
N ALA A 974 17.97 2.19 26.67
CA ALA A 974 16.80 1.72 25.95
C ALA A 974 17.12 1.36 24.49
N VAL A 975 17.81 2.24 23.76
CA VAL A 975 18.19 2.01 22.35
C VAL A 975 19.19 0.86 22.22
N ASP A 976 20.25 0.84 23.04
CA ASP A 976 21.26 -0.22 23.04
C ASP A 976 20.63 -1.60 23.21
N ARG A 977 19.72 -1.78 24.20
CA ARG A 977 19.05 -3.06 24.46
C ARG A 977 18.15 -3.50 23.30
N GLY A 978 17.42 -2.58 22.68
CA GLY A 978 16.58 -2.90 21.50
C GLY A 978 17.40 -3.30 20.28
N ILE A 979 18.55 -2.66 20.06
CA ILE A 979 19.48 -3.03 19.00
C ILE A 979 20.12 -4.40 19.27
N GLN A 980 20.49 -4.72 20.52
CA GLN A 980 20.99 -6.04 20.88
C GLN A 980 19.93 -7.15 20.69
N LEU A 981 18.64 -6.86 20.90
CA LEU A 981 17.58 -7.80 20.54
C LEU A 981 17.51 -8.06 19.03
N ILE A 982 17.58 -7.02 18.20
CA ILE A 982 17.61 -7.17 16.73
C ILE A 982 18.85 -7.98 16.30
N MET A 983 20.03 -7.67 16.84
CA MET A 983 21.29 -8.37 16.54
C MET A 983 21.30 -9.83 16.99
N SER A 984 20.70 -10.16 18.14
CA SER A 984 20.67 -11.54 18.68
C SER A 984 19.63 -12.44 17.99
N ARG A 985 18.61 -11.86 17.36
CA ARG A 985 17.59 -12.60 16.59
C ARG A 985 17.92 -12.80 15.12
N GLN A 986 19.00 -12.20 14.60
CA GLN A 986 19.43 -12.37 13.21
C GLN A 986 19.92 -13.80 12.92
N LEU A 987 19.61 -14.30 11.72
CA LEU A 987 20.02 -15.61 11.24
C LEU A 987 21.41 -15.55 10.60
N ASP A 988 22.09 -16.70 10.47
CA ASP A 988 23.38 -16.79 9.80
C ASP A 988 23.34 -16.21 8.37
N SER A 989 22.26 -16.51 7.64
CA SER A 989 21.95 -16.00 6.28
C SER A 989 21.87 -14.47 6.13
N GLY A 990 21.75 -13.73 7.24
CA GLY A 990 21.47 -12.29 7.29
C GLY A 990 20.00 -11.93 7.52
N ASP A 991 19.10 -12.91 7.38
CA ASP A 991 17.64 -12.75 7.57
C ASP A 991 17.21 -12.62 9.05
N TRP A 992 15.93 -12.35 9.29
CA TRP A 992 15.24 -12.54 10.57
C TRP A 992 14.03 -13.45 10.37
N ASN A 993 13.68 -14.27 11.37
CA ASN A 993 12.47 -15.09 11.31
C ASN A 993 11.21 -14.22 11.18
N GLN A 994 10.19 -14.74 10.50
CA GLN A 994 8.83 -14.21 10.62
C GLN A 994 8.34 -14.43 12.06
N GLU A 995 7.71 -13.39 12.63
CA GLU A 995 7.10 -13.40 13.95
C GLU A 995 5.58 -13.12 13.76
N ARG A 996 4.94 -12.30 14.59
CA ARG A 996 3.52 -11.94 14.40
C ARG A 996 3.27 -11.01 13.21
N ILE A 997 2.01 -10.91 12.82
CA ILE A 997 1.50 -10.01 11.78
C ILE A 997 1.67 -8.54 12.21
N ASN A 998 1.95 -7.62 11.26
CA ASN A 998 2.35 -6.24 11.59
C ASN A 998 1.48 -5.15 10.94
N GLY A 999 0.76 -5.45 9.87
CA GLY A 999 -0.20 -4.55 9.24
C GLY A 999 -1.59 -4.61 9.90
N MET A 1000 -2.39 -3.56 9.73
CA MET A 1000 -3.77 -3.47 10.22
C MET A 1000 -4.61 -2.65 9.24
N PHE A 1001 -5.92 -2.91 9.16
CA PHE A 1001 -6.88 -1.94 8.64
C PHE A 1001 -8.21 -2.03 9.38
N ASN A 1002 -8.89 -0.88 9.48
CA ASN A 1002 -10.20 -0.72 10.13
C ASN A 1002 -10.35 -1.38 11.52
N GLY A 1003 -9.26 -1.37 12.31
CA GLY A 1003 -9.22 -1.71 13.74
C GLY A 1003 -9.08 -3.18 14.10
N ASN A 1004 -9.50 -4.11 13.25
CA ASN A 1004 -9.48 -5.55 13.53
C ASN A 1004 -9.21 -6.46 12.31
N ASN A 1005 -8.74 -5.93 11.17
CA ASN A 1005 -8.22 -6.75 10.08
C ASN A 1005 -6.68 -6.62 10.03
N PRO A 1006 -5.92 -7.50 10.70
CA PRO A 1006 -4.49 -7.56 10.48
C PRO A 1006 -4.17 -8.06 9.06
N ILE A 1007 -3.07 -7.55 8.49
CA ILE A 1007 -2.60 -7.90 7.15
C ILE A 1007 -1.07 -8.00 7.13
N HIS A 1008 -0.54 -8.89 6.29
CA HIS A 1008 0.86 -9.31 6.35
C HIS A 1008 1.77 -8.44 5.48
N TYR A 1009 2.87 -7.97 6.06
CA TYR A 1009 3.97 -7.28 5.39
C TYR A 1009 5.28 -8.07 5.62
N PRO A 1010 5.52 -9.18 4.89
CA PRO A 1010 6.66 -10.07 5.15
C PRO A 1010 8.02 -9.37 5.05
N GLY A 1011 8.15 -8.34 4.20
CA GLY A 1011 9.40 -7.58 4.04
C GLY A 1011 9.80 -6.75 5.27
N TYR A 1012 8.87 -6.43 6.19
CA TYR A 1012 9.16 -5.57 7.35
C TYR A 1012 10.22 -6.15 8.30
N LYS A 1013 10.31 -7.49 8.42
CA LYS A 1013 11.33 -8.16 9.25
C LYS A 1013 12.76 -7.93 8.74
N ASN A 1014 12.91 -7.49 7.48
CA ASN A 1014 14.18 -7.18 6.83
C ASN A 1014 14.39 -5.67 6.66
N SER A 1015 13.40 -4.94 6.13
CA SER A 1015 13.56 -3.51 5.85
C SER A 1015 13.65 -2.68 7.14
N MET A 1016 12.79 -2.93 8.14
CA MET A 1016 12.74 -2.12 9.37
C MET A 1016 13.94 -2.40 10.28
N THR A 1017 14.38 -3.66 10.38
CA THR A 1017 15.55 -4.07 11.19
C THR A 1017 16.84 -3.49 10.63
N VAL A 1018 17.06 -3.56 9.31
CA VAL A 1018 18.18 -2.92 8.62
C VAL A 1018 18.16 -1.41 8.80
N TRP A 1019 17.01 -0.76 8.61
CA TRP A 1019 16.84 0.69 8.79
C TRP A 1019 17.18 1.14 10.21
N ALA A 1020 16.71 0.41 11.22
CA ALA A 1020 17.01 0.68 12.62
C ALA A 1020 18.51 0.55 12.94
N LEU A 1021 19.19 -0.47 12.38
CA LEU A 1021 20.63 -0.66 12.51
C LEU A 1021 21.43 0.47 11.83
N GLY A 1022 21.04 0.89 10.62
CA GLY A 1022 21.66 2.01 9.90
C GLY A 1022 21.52 3.35 10.64
N MET A 1023 20.32 3.65 11.13
CA MET A 1023 20.07 4.82 11.98
C MET A 1023 20.90 4.77 13.25
N TYR A 1024 20.95 3.64 13.96
CA TYR A 1024 21.76 3.47 15.18
C TYR A 1024 23.27 3.62 14.91
N ASN A 1025 23.78 3.09 13.79
CA ASN A 1025 25.18 3.22 13.41
C ASN A 1025 25.61 4.69 13.20
N THR A 1026 24.70 5.56 12.75
CA THR A 1026 24.93 7.01 12.74
C THR A 1026 24.69 7.64 14.13
N TRP A 1027 23.56 7.35 14.78
CA TRP A 1027 23.13 7.96 16.05
C TRP A 1027 24.10 7.71 17.20
N LYS A 1028 24.70 6.51 17.31
CA LYS A 1028 25.67 6.21 18.37
C LYS A 1028 26.93 7.10 18.27
N ARG A 1029 27.35 7.45 17.06
CA ARG A 1029 28.54 8.29 16.82
C ARG A 1029 28.32 9.75 17.20
N THR A 1030 27.07 10.23 17.20
CA THR A 1030 26.73 11.62 17.57
C THR A 1030 26.16 11.75 18.99
N PHE A 1031 25.22 10.89 19.39
CA PHE A 1031 24.50 11.03 20.66
C PHE A 1031 25.16 10.27 21.83
N LYS A 1032 25.79 9.12 21.56
CA LYS A 1032 26.46 8.30 22.59
C LYS A 1032 27.92 8.70 22.78
N SER A 1033 28.66 8.93 21.69
CA SER A 1033 30.08 9.32 21.74
C SER A 1033 30.36 10.81 22.03
N ALA A 1034 29.36 11.70 22.05
CA ALA A 1034 29.57 13.08 22.47
C ALA A 1034 30.05 13.17 23.93
N PRO A 1035 30.94 14.11 24.29
CA PRO A 1035 31.36 14.29 25.67
C PRO A 1035 30.16 14.57 26.60
N THR A 1036 30.33 14.29 27.88
CA THR A 1036 29.51 14.86 28.94
C THR A 1036 30.14 16.17 29.39
N GLU A 1037 29.35 17.25 29.37
CA GLU A 1037 29.61 18.46 30.16
C GLU A 1037 29.57 18.12 31.66
#